data_AF-A0AAF0Y3T6-F1
#
_entry.id   AF-A0AAF0Y3T6-F1
#
_cell.length_a   1.000
_cell.length_b   1.000
_cell.length_c   1.000
_cell.angle_alpha   90.00
_cell.angle_beta   90.00
_cell.angle_gamma   90.00
#
_symmetry.space_group_name_H-M   'P 1'
#
loop_
_entity.id
_entity.type
_entity.pdbx_description
1 polymer ?
#
loop_
_entity_poly.entity_id
_entity_poly.type
_entity_poly.pdbx_seq_one_letter_code
_entity_poly.pdbx_strand_id
1 'polypeptide(L)'
;MSSSDQASVNTSGTGESKKESIFRKLRENVDHVQSGISRLGVSVATTWNPNHRHDEEWEKEIDAKLEATRDSHRFRSFAPDRPGNLVKWHIDGHDYFWALSEIIDSATESIMILDWWLTPELYLRRPAAYFPEWRLDRLLKRKAEQGVKVFVQVYKEVTASMSLGSKHTKHALEDLHPNIAVMRHPDHSGGELVYYFSHHEKLCIVDNKVAAMGGLDACFGRWDTPNHPLADVHPAKFEDALFPGQDYNNSRIMDFQTVDKYTSNALAIQEAGRMPWHDTSLTFIGPCVVDLVQHFCERWNFVKDLKYKHDHRMEWLALPQPWESVYAKRQAEMMEKDSQLRDDHPHLHKWKELGRQFAHPYHWPPSDLPRASEPVPEGTCRVQVLRSAADWSHGILTEDSIQEAYISLIREANHCIYIENQFLLTFITTTRVGNPVKNLIGAALVERILSAAKDGRKFKIYVLIPEVPAFPGNIQTNSGLKAIMEAQYRSINRGGQSILERVKEEGVNPDDYISFWNLRSYDRINAPKETIREMEEKSGVEFHEAQVALSRVYVGDPGEKADDDAVVYIEKTHDQLTKGDNTNKKGKSAQDVVKLPRTVEEAKNIIRKFESAAVNNIGDVPDNVCQDALRSGVNVKTEAWAGTEQEELDSIVTEQCYIHTKLMIVDDRRIICGSANLNDRSQRGDHDSEIAIVIEDNDMIETTMNGKKYMAGKLAASWRRSLMREHLGLSAPLPPQLPTNQPNDNMKAAPVHNHYDFGSPDDLAVADPLSDEFVNLWNTTGKTNREIFEHIFRCVPTDKVRNWAQYGEYIRASGSIKTGHVAHAALSVQEVKNDLSKIRGHLVDMPIHFLEEEAYLTEGDFMSVNSVTLAIYI
;
A
#
# COMPACT_ATOMS: atom_id res chain seq x y z
N MET A 1 2.03 -14.95 -75.17
CA MET A 1 0.79 -15.47 -75.77
C MET A 1 0.29 -16.53 -74.80
N SER A 2 -0.56 -16.11 -73.85
CA SER A 2 -2.02 -16.42 -73.77
C SER A 2 -2.27 -17.92 -73.58
N SER A 3 -3.11 -18.44 -72.69
CA SER A 3 -4.04 -17.97 -71.66
C SER A 3 -4.77 -19.24 -71.16
N SER A 4 -5.51 -19.11 -70.06
CA SER A 4 -6.69 -19.91 -69.65
C SER A 4 -6.54 -21.05 -68.63
N ASP A 5 -7.37 -20.87 -67.59
CA ASP A 5 -7.92 -21.65 -66.48
C ASP A 5 -7.79 -23.17 -66.42
N GLN A 6 -7.64 -23.73 -65.21
CA GLN A 6 -8.64 -24.60 -64.56
C GLN A 6 -8.30 -25.00 -63.12
N ALA A 7 -9.36 -25.30 -62.37
CA ALA A 7 -9.45 -25.46 -60.92
C ALA A 7 -9.25 -26.91 -60.40
N SER A 8 -8.81 -26.97 -59.14
CA SER A 8 -9.20 -27.88 -58.03
C SER A 8 -9.16 -29.41 -58.17
N VAL A 9 -8.45 -30.06 -57.21
CA VAL A 9 -8.93 -31.05 -56.19
C VAL A 9 -7.66 -31.67 -55.53
N ASN A 10 -7.32 -31.37 -54.27
CA ASN A 10 -7.64 -32.09 -53.00
C ASN A 10 -7.23 -33.59 -53.02
N THR A 11 -6.53 -34.24 -52.07
CA THR A 11 -6.37 -34.13 -50.60
C THR A 11 -5.23 -35.05 -50.12
N SER A 12 -4.48 -34.69 -49.06
CA SER A 12 -4.17 -35.57 -47.91
C SER A 12 -3.33 -34.82 -46.86
N GLY A 13 -3.78 -34.79 -45.59
CA GLY A 13 -3.00 -34.21 -44.49
C GLY A 13 -3.82 -33.67 -43.32
N THR A 14 -4.66 -34.47 -42.66
CA THR A 14 -5.40 -34.08 -41.43
C THR A 14 -5.45 -35.16 -40.35
N GLY A 15 -4.51 -36.11 -40.36
CA GLY A 15 -4.49 -37.24 -39.41
C GLY A 15 -3.74 -37.02 -38.10
N GLU A 16 -2.75 -36.11 -38.05
CA GLU A 16 -1.82 -36.02 -36.92
C GLU A 16 -2.23 -34.99 -35.84
N SER A 17 -2.78 -33.81 -36.19
CA SER A 17 -3.07 -32.77 -35.19
C SER A 17 -4.27 -33.09 -34.26
N LYS A 18 -5.19 -33.96 -34.68
CA LYS A 18 -6.31 -34.40 -33.82
C LYS A 18 -5.89 -35.39 -32.74
N LYS A 19 -4.87 -36.22 -32.98
CA LYS A 19 -4.38 -37.17 -31.97
C LYS A 19 -3.61 -36.44 -30.87
N GLU A 20 -2.77 -35.45 -31.20
CA GLU A 20 -2.05 -34.64 -30.20
C GLU A 20 -2.99 -33.83 -29.30
N SER A 21 -4.08 -33.26 -29.84
CA SER A 21 -5.10 -32.56 -29.04
C SER A 21 -5.84 -33.46 -28.05
N ILE A 22 -6.12 -34.71 -28.44
CA ILE A 22 -6.80 -35.70 -27.59
C ILE A 22 -5.84 -36.23 -26.50
N PHE A 23 -4.58 -36.50 -26.85
CA PHE A 23 -3.55 -36.90 -25.88
C PHE A 23 -3.22 -35.80 -24.87
N ARG A 24 -3.19 -34.53 -25.30
CA ARG A 24 -3.03 -33.37 -24.40
C ARG A 24 -4.21 -33.25 -23.41
N LYS A 25 -5.45 -33.37 -23.89
CA LYS A 25 -6.64 -33.35 -23.02
C LYS A 25 -6.71 -34.55 -22.06
N LEU A 26 -6.28 -35.74 -22.49
CA LEU A 26 -6.20 -36.91 -21.63
C LEU A 26 -5.10 -36.77 -20.56
N ARG A 27 -3.96 -36.17 -20.90
CA ARG A 27 -2.88 -35.86 -19.96
C ARG A 27 -3.30 -34.77 -18.96
N GLU A 28 -3.92 -33.68 -19.43
CA GLU A 28 -4.53 -32.65 -18.58
C GLU A 28 -5.56 -33.26 -17.60
N ASN A 29 -6.38 -34.22 -18.06
CA ASN A 29 -7.37 -34.91 -17.21
C ASN A 29 -6.73 -35.88 -16.20
N VAL A 30 -5.68 -36.60 -16.56
CA VAL A 30 -4.96 -37.51 -15.63
C VAL A 30 -4.18 -36.70 -14.59
N ASP A 31 -3.51 -35.62 -15.00
CA ASP A 31 -2.83 -34.68 -14.09
C ASP A 31 -3.84 -33.98 -13.16
N HIS A 32 -5.06 -33.68 -13.63
CA HIS A 32 -6.15 -33.15 -12.80
C HIS A 32 -6.67 -34.16 -11.75
N VAL A 33 -6.74 -35.45 -12.10
CA VAL A 33 -7.19 -36.50 -11.17
C VAL A 33 -6.11 -36.83 -10.15
N GLN A 34 -4.84 -36.88 -10.57
CA GLN A 34 -3.69 -37.18 -9.71
C GLN A 34 -3.39 -36.01 -8.76
N SER A 35 -3.49 -34.76 -9.24
CA SER A 35 -3.47 -33.58 -8.39
C SER A 35 -4.69 -33.55 -7.46
N GLY A 36 -5.89 -33.92 -7.91
CA GLY A 36 -7.10 -33.98 -7.06
C GLY A 36 -6.99 -34.95 -5.86
N ILE A 37 -6.29 -36.07 -6.01
CA ILE A 37 -6.08 -37.06 -4.93
C ILE A 37 -4.98 -36.61 -3.95
N SER A 38 -3.85 -36.07 -4.45
CA SER A 38 -2.80 -35.53 -3.55
C SER A 38 -3.31 -34.33 -2.76
N ARG A 39 -4.14 -33.50 -3.40
CA ARG A 39 -4.83 -32.34 -2.82
C ARG A 39 -5.76 -32.69 -1.66
N LEU A 40 -6.44 -33.83 -1.72
CA LEU A 40 -7.26 -34.33 -0.61
C LEU A 40 -6.38 -34.79 0.56
N GLY A 41 -5.23 -35.42 0.29
CA GLY A 41 -4.27 -35.86 1.31
C GLY A 41 -3.62 -34.69 2.06
N VAL A 42 -3.15 -33.66 1.33
CA VAL A 42 -2.60 -32.43 1.93
C VAL A 42 -3.68 -31.72 2.75
N SER A 43 -4.92 -31.67 2.27
CA SER A 43 -6.01 -30.96 2.97
C SER A 43 -6.34 -31.60 4.31
N VAL A 44 -6.32 -32.95 4.36
CA VAL A 44 -6.51 -33.69 5.61
C VAL A 44 -5.31 -33.52 6.53
N ALA A 45 -4.08 -33.54 5.99
CA ALA A 45 -2.85 -33.33 6.74
C ALA A 45 -2.77 -31.92 7.36
N THR A 46 -2.97 -30.85 6.59
CA THR A 46 -2.95 -29.46 7.09
C THR A 46 -4.02 -29.19 8.15
N THR A 47 -5.19 -29.84 8.07
CA THR A 47 -6.26 -29.70 9.08
C THR A 47 -5.88 -30.32 10.43
N TRP A 48 -5.10 -31.41 10.41
CA TRP A 48 -4.69 -32.15 11.61
C TRP A 48 -3.31 -31.72 12.15
N ASN A 49 -2.38 -31.38 11.25
CA ASN A 49 -1.05 -30.87 11.53
C ASN A 49 -0.72 -29.71 10.55
N PRO A 50 -0.85 -28.45 10.98
CA PRO A 50 -0.46 -27.29 10.16
C PRO A 50 1.00 -27.34 9.71
N ASN A 51 1.87 -28.03 10.47
CA ASN A 51 3.29 -28.21 10.21
C ASN A 51 3.61 -29.60 9.63
N HIS A 52 2.70 -30.18 8.85
CA HIS A 52 2.85 -31.53 8.27
C HIS A 52 4.10 -31.75 7.38
N ARG A 53 4.88 -30.71 7.06
CA ARG A 53 6.16 -30.78 6.32
C ARG A 53 7.40 -30.76 7.23
N HIS A 54 7.19 -31.01 8.52
CA HIS A 54 8.21 -30.97 9.57
C HIS A 54 8.24 -32.26 10.42
N ASP A 55 7.67 -33.35 9.89
CA ASP A 55 7.42 -34.58 10.65
C ASP A 55 8.52 -35.63 10.42
N GLU A 56 9.10 -35.68 9.23
CA GLU A 56 10.16 -36.65 8.89
C GLU A 56 11.50 -36.27 9.54
N GLU A 57 12.35 -37.25 9.86
CA GLU A 57 13.61 -37.02 10.58
C GLU A 57 14.55 -36.07 9.81
N TRP A 58 14.56 -36.13 8.48
CA TRP A 58 15.37 -35.21 7.67
C TRP A 58 14.79 -33.80 7.64
N GLU A 59 13.46 -33.63 7.71
CA GLU A 59 12.80 -32.31 7.82
C GLU A 59 13.14 -31.67 9.17
N LYS A 60 13.09 -32.45 10.25
CA LYS A 60 13.50 -31.98 11.60
C LYS A 60 14.98 -31.58 11.66
N GLU A 61 15.86 -32.26 10.93
CA GLU A 61 17.28 -31.87 10.86
C GLU A 61 17.45 -30.53 10.12
N ILE A 62 16.69 -30.31 9.04
CA ILE A 62 16.63 -29.04 8.30
C ILE A 62 16.14 -27.92 9.22
N ASP A 63 15.03 -28.14 9.91
CA ASP A 63 14.45 -27.17 10.85
C ASP A 63 15.42 -26.81 11.97
N ALA A 64 16.10 -27.81 12.54
CA ALA A 64 17.08 -27.58 13.60
C ALA A 64 18.24 -26.67 13.15
N LYS A 65 18.68 -26.77 11.88
CA LYS A 65 19.70 -25.89 11.31
C LYS A 65 19.18 -24.48 11.11
N LEU A 66 17.98 -24.32 10.55
CA LEU A 66 17.34 -23.03 10.36
C LEU A 66 17.08 -22.31 11.69
N GLU A 67 16.57 -23.02 12.70
CA GLU A 67 16.36 -22.47 14.05
C GLU A 67 17.67 -22.08 14.74
N ALA A 68 18.73 -22.88 14.62
CA ALA A 68 20.03 -22.52 15.17
C ALA A 68 20.61 -21.25 14.53
N THR A 69 20.43 -21.07 13.22
CA THR A 69 20.80 -19.83 12.51
C THR A 69 20.02 -18.65 13.08
N ARG A 70 18.69 -18.77 13.18
CA ARG A 70 17.81 -17.73 13.73
C ARG A 70 18.17 -17.38 15.17
N ASP A 71 18.38 -18.35 16.04
CA ASP A 71 18.79 -18.16 17.44
C ASP A 71 20.11 -17.37 17.57
N SER A 72 20.95 -17.41 16.54
CA SER A 72 22.21 -16.68 16.49
C SER A 72 22.08 -15.20 16.04
N HIS A 73 20.89 -14.80 15.58
CA HIS A 73 20.59 -13.46 15.06
C HIS A 73 19.71 -12.64 16.01
N ARG A 74 19.85 -11.32 15.93
CA ARG A 74 18.96 -10.38 16.62
C ARG A 74 17.51 -10.63 16.15
N PHE A 75 16.56 -10.55 17.07
CA PHE A 75 15.12 -10.79 16.83
C PHE A 75 14.76 -12.19 16.31
N ARG A 76 15.67 -13.17 16.37
CA ARG A 76 15.48 -14.50 15.76
C ARG A 76 15.17 -14.46 14.25
N SER A 77 15.70 -13.45 13.55
CA SER A 77 15.51 -13.33 12.10
C SER A 77 16.31 -14.36 11.31
N PHE A 78 15.80 -14.78 10.15
CA PHE A 78 16.58 -15.53 9.17
C PHE A 78 17.84 -14.77 8.71
N ALA A 79 17.81 -13.43 8.75
CA ALA A 79 18.88 -12.56 8.27
C ALA A 79 19.67 -11.92 9.42
N PRO A 80 21.02 -11.81 9.29
CA PRO A 80 21.85 -11.08 10.24
C PRO A 80 21.71 -9.56 10.08
N ASP A 81 22.22 -8.80 11.05
CA ASP A 81 22.39 -7.34 10.91
C ASP A 81 23.51 -7.03 9.91
N ARG A 82 23.22 -6.20 8.91
CA ARG A 82 24.14 -5.84 7.84
C ARG A 82 24.48 -4.34 7.86
N PRO A 83 25.74 -3.96 8.11
CA PRO A 83 26.20 -2.59 7.95
C PRO A 83 26.50 -2.24 6.48
N GLY A 84 26.70 -0.95 6.19
CA GLY A 84 27.18 -0.49 4.87
C GLY A 84 26.08 -0.22 3.85
N ASN A 85 24.81 -0.19 4.25
CA ASN A 85 23.69 0.02 3.34
C ASN A 85 23.40 1.50 3.14
N LEU A 86 22.95 1.86 1.94
CA LEU A 86 22.34 3.15 1.65
C LEU A 86 20.82 2.95 1.61
N VAL A 87 20.10 3.60 2.51
CA VAL A 87 18.64 3.54 2.57
C VAL A 87 18.06 4.92 2.32
N LYS A 88 16.97 4.96 1.57
CA LYS A 88 16.23 6.17 1.23
C LYS A 88 14.75 5.95 1.47
N TRP A 89 14.09 6.90 2.12
CA TRP A 89 12.65 6.91 2.31
C TRP A 89 11.93 7.68 1.19
N HIS A 90 10.69 7.29 0.93
CA HIS A 90 9.76 7.95 0.02
C HIS A 90 8.42 8.10 0.75
N ILE A 91 7.85 9.30 0.69
CA ILE A 91 6.52 9.58 1.23
C ILE A 91 5.54 9.66 0.04
N ASP A 92 4.45 8.93 0.18
CA ASP A 92 3.42 8.67 -0.81
C ASP A 92 3.90 8.00 -2.12
N GLY A 93 2.93 7.63 -2.94
CA GLY A 93 3.18 6.93 -4.19
C GLY A 93 3.91 7.77 -5.24
N HIS A 94 3.82 9.10 -5.20
CA HIS A 94 4.46 9.98 -6.19
C HIS A 94 5.97 9.75 -6.26
N ASP A 95 6.67 9.93 -5.13
CA ASP A 95 8.12 9.78 -5.08
C ASP A 95 8.53 8.31 -5.20
N TYR A 96 7.78 7.41 -4.57
CA TYR A 96 8.08 5.97 -4.60
C TYR A 96 7.94 5.37 -6.00
N PHE A 97 6.85 5.61 -6.71
CA PHE A 97 6.64 5.02 -8.04
C PHE A 97 7.57 5.62 -9.09
N TRP A 98 7.99 6.88 -8.92
CA TRP A 98 9.08 7.42 -9.73
C TRP A 98 10.38 6.63 -9.50
N ALA A 99 10.80 6.46 -8.24
CA ALA A 99 11.98 5.69 -7.90
C ALA A 99 11.90 4.23 -8.38
N LEU A 100 10.74 3.58 -8.19
CA LEU A 100 10.47 2.22 -8.67
C LEU A 100 10.61 2.12 -10.19
N SER A 101 10.12 3.12 -10.93
CA SER A 101 10.24 3.15 -12.39
C SER A 101 11.70 3.26 -12.85
N GLU A 102 12.53 4.05 -12.17
CA GLU A 102 13.97 4.15 -12.46
C GLU A 102 14.71 2.85 -12.13
N ILE A 103 14.37 2.23 -10.99
CA ILE A 103 14.92 0.93 -10.59
C ILE A 103 14.62 -0.13 -11.65
N ILE A 104 13.37 -0.28 -12.06
CA ILE A 104 12.98 -1.28 -13.07
C ILE A 104 13.61 -0.98 -14.44
N ASP A 105 13.66 0.30 -14.85
CA ASP A 105 14.26 0.68 -16.13
C ASP A 105 15.77 0.43 -16.18
N SER A 106 16.45 0.49 -15.02
CA SER A 106 17.88 0.18 -14.90
C SER A 106 18.23 -1.30 -15.05
N ALA A 107 17.24 -2.21 -15.03
CA ALA A 107 17.48 -3.65 -15.03
C ALA A 107 18.26 -4.14 -16.26
N THR A 108 19.19 -5.06 -16.06
CA THR A 108 20.02 -5.64 -17.12
C THR A 108 19.98 -7.17 -17.14
N GLU A 109 19.63 -7.80 -16.01
CA GLU A 109 19.64 -9.25 -15.84
C GLU A 109 18.30 -9.77 -15.33
N SER A 110 17.80 -9.23 -14.21
CA SER A 110 16.59 -9.74 -13.57
C SER A 110 15.76 -8.69 -12.83
N ILE A 111 14.45 -8.90 -12.83
CA ILE A 111 13.47 -8.17 -12.03
C ILE A 111 12.67 -9.20 -11.24
N MET A 112 12.59 -9.06 -9.93
CA MET A 112 11.85 -9.93 -9.02
C MET A 112 10.82 -9.10 -8.26
N ILE A 113 9.52 -9.42 -8.42
CA ILE A 113 8.42 -8.65 -7.85
C ILE A 113 7.51 -9.54 -7.01
N LEU A 114 7.23 -9.08 -5.79
CA LEU A 114 6.24 -9.62 -4.88
C LEU A 114 5.23 -8.52 -4.58
N ASP A 115 3.96 -8.81 -4.78
CA ASP A 115 2.87 -7.87 -4.51
C ASP A 115 1.64 -8.61 -3.99
N TRP A 116 0.90 -7.98 -3.08
CA TRP A 116 -0.42 -8.46 -2.69
C TRP A 116 -1.42 -8.22 -3.83
N TRP A 117 -1.34 -7.04 -4.45
CA TRP A 117 -2.07 -6.70 -5.66
C TRP A 117 -1.17 -5.96 -6.64
N LEU A 118 -1.05 -6.46 -7.87
CA LEU A 118 -0.32 -5.79 -8.95
C LEU A 118 -1.26 -5.54 -10.12
N THR A 119 -1.35 -4.28 -10.54
CA THR A 119 -2.11 -3.87 -11.73
C THR A 119 -1.14 -3.56 -12.88
N PRO A 120 -1.07 -4.39 -13.93
CA PRO A 120 -0.15 -4.17 -15.05
C PRO A 120 -0.32 -2.80 -15.72
N GLU A 121 -1.53 -2.27 -15.73
CA GLU A 121 -1.89 -1.00 -16.37
C GLU A 121 -1.66 0.24 -15.49
N LEU A 122 -1.05 0.09 -14.30
CA LEU A 122 -0.68 1.21 -13.44
C LEU A 122 0.37 2.11 -14.12
N TYR A 123 0.13 3.42 -14.07
CA TYR A 123 1.11 4.44 -14.40
C TYR A 123 2.00 4.75 -13.21
N LEU A 124 3.31 4.52 -13.37
CA LEU A 124 4.32 4.82 -12.34
C LEU A 124 4.72 6.31 -12.30
N ARG A 125 4.48 7.03 -13.40
CA ARG A 125 4.70 8.49 -13.53
C ARG A 125 3.45 9.14 -14.12
N ARG A 126 3.15 10.38 -13.72
CA ARG A 126 1.87 11.04 -14.00
C ARG A 126 2.05 12.53 -14.28
N PRO A 127 1.12 13.28 -14.88
CA PRO A 127 -0.05 12.82 -15.61
C PRO A 127 0.30 11.78 -16.68
N ALA A 128 -0.61 10.83 -16.91
CA ALA A 128 -0.38 9.73 -17.86
C ALA A 128 -0.12 10.23 -19.29
N ALA A 129 -0.61 11.43 -19.62
CA ALA A 129 -0.42 12.07 -20.92
C ALA A 129 1.03 12.41 -21.24
N TYR A 130 1.81 12.81 -20.24
CA TYR A 130 3.21 13.20 -20.41
C TYR A 130 4.18 12.02 -20.29
N PHE A 131 3.73 10.90 -19.70
CA PHE A 131 4.55 9.73 -19.41
C PHE A 131 3.95 8.40 -19.91
N PRO A 132 3.48 8.30 -21.17
CA PRO A 132 2.80 7.11 -21.68
C PRO A 132 3.64 5.82 -21.61
N GLU A 133 4.96 5.91 -21.69
CA GLU A 133 5.90 4.79 -21.68
C GLU A 133 6.19 4.22 -20.29
N TRP A 134 5.72 4.88 -19.23
CA TRP A 134 5.96 4.53 -17.82
C TRP A 134 4.81 3.77 -17.18
N ARG A 135 3.92 3.20 -18.00
CA ARG A 135 2.97 2.17 -17.56
C ARG A 135 3.72 0.87 -17.26
N LEU A 136 3.39 0.20 -16.16
CA LEU A 136 4.17 -0.92 -15.62
C LEU A 136 4.34 -2.07 -16.64
N ASP A 137 3.26 -2.50 -17.29
CA ASP A 137 3.27 -3.50 -18.35
C ASP A 137 4.19 -3.13 -19.52
N ARG A 138 4.15 -1.88 -20.00
CA ARG A 138 4.98 -1.37 -21.10
C ARG A 138 6.45 -1.36 -20.72
N LEU A 139 6.75 -0.95 -19.49
CA LEU A 139 8.10 -0.96 -18.93
C LEU A 139 8.63 -2.40 -18.83
N LEU A 140 7.88 -3.31 -18.21
CA LEU A 140 8.27 -4.71 -18.07
C LEU A 140 8.45 -5.41 -19.42
N LYS A 141 7.55 -5.16 -20.39
CA LYS A 141 7.69 -5.66 -21.75
C LYS A 141 8.99 -5.18 -22.39
N ARG A 142 9.28 -3.87 -22.32
CA ARG A 142 10.51 -3.27 -22.87
C ARG A 142 11.76 -3.92 -22.27
N LYS A 143 11.79 -4.13 -20.95
CA LYS A 143 12.93 -4.80 -20.28
C LYS A 143 13.04 -6.28 -20.67
N ALA A 144 11.92 -6.98 -20.77
CA ALA A 144 11.89 -8.37 -21.19
C ALA A 144 12.39 -8.57 -22.63
N GLU A 145 12.06 -7.65 -23.55
CA GLU A 145 12.57 -7.58 -24.93
C GLU A 145 14.08 -7.28 -25.00
N GLN A 146 14.62 -6.57 -24.01
CA GLN A 146 16.07 -6.34 -23.84
C GLN A 146 16.81 -7.55 -23.25
N GLY A 147 16.11 -8.64 -22.95
CA GLY A 147 16.68 -9.89 -22.43
C GLY A 147 16.57 -10.07 -20.91
N VAL A 148 16.04 -9.09 -20.18
CA VAL A 148 15.84 -9.18 -18.72
C VAL A 148 14.84 -10.27 -18.38
N LYS A 149 15.13 -11.08 -17.36
CA LYS A 149 14.20 -12.07 -16.80
C LYS A 149 13.31 -11.42 -15.74
N VAL A 150 12.00 -11.56 -15.87
CA VAL A 150 11.04 -10.96 -14.93
C VAL A 150 10.29 -12.07 -14.20
N PHE A 151 10.40 -12.09 -12.87
CA PHE A 151 9.73 -13.05 -11.99
C PHE A 151 8.76 -12.29 -11.11
N VAL A 152 7.47 -12.61 -11.22
CA VAL A 152 6.42 -11.97 -10.44
C VAL A 152 5.66 -13.03 -9.65
N GLN A 153 5.43 -12.78 -8.37
CA GLN A 153 4.50 -13.57 -7.58
C GLN A 153 3.48 -12.65 -6.92
N VAL A 154 2.20 -12.94 -7.19
CA VAL A 154 1.08 -12.21 -6.61
C VAL A 154 0.22 -13.11 -5.73
N TYR A 155 -0.44 -12.51 -4.73
CA TYR A 155 -1.46 -13.22 -3.97
C TYR A 155 -2.58 -13.70 -4.91
N LYS A 156 -2.96 -14.97 -4.77
CA LYS A 156 -4.15 -15.53 -5.43
C LYS A 156 -5.33 -15.28 -4.52
N GLU A 157 -6.21 -14.36 -4.88
CA GLU A 157 -7.34 -13.97 -4.06
C GLU A 157 -8.48 -14.99 -4.05
N VAL A 158 -9.24 -14.99 -2.94
CA VAL A 158 -10.58 -15.58 -2.90
C VAL A 158 -11.54 -14.64 -3.62
N THR A 159 -11.85 -14.92 -4.89
CA THR A 159 -12.64 -14.04 -5.76
C THR A 159 -14.07 -13.74 -5.26
N ALA A 160 -14.54 -14.45 -4.23
CA ALA A 160 -15.82 -14.19 -3.58
C ALA A 160 -15.74 -13.04 -2.55
N SER A 161 -14.57 -12.78 -1.98
CA SER A 161 -14.35 -11.73 -0.98
C SER A 161 -13.56 -10.54 -1.50
N MET A 162 -12.77 -10.71 -2.57
CA MET A 162 -11.82 -9.70 -3.04
C MET A 162 -11.75 -9.63 -4.57
N SER A 163 -11.53 -8.43 -5.09
CA SER A 163 -11.55 -8.09 -6.52
C SER A 163 -10.17 -7.69 -7.07
N LEU A 164 -9.09 -8.32 -6.59
CA LEU A 164 -7.71 -7.99 -7.00
C LEU A 164 -7.41 -8.34 -8.46
N GLY A 165 -8.09 -9.35 -9.01
CA GLY A 165 -7.90 -9.76 -10.39
C GLY A 165 -6.52 -10.37 -10.65
N SER A 166 -5.94 -11.13 -9.72
CA SER A 166 -4.61 -11.75 -9.91
C SER A 166 -4.55 -12.61 -11.18
N LYS A 167 -5.68 -13.18 -11.60
CA LYS A 167 -5.81 -13.91 -12.86
C LYS A 167 -5.53 -13.01 -14.07
N HIS A 168 -6.08 -11.80 -14.09
CA HIS A 168 -5.79 -10.79 -15.11
C HIS A 168 -4.30 -10.46 -15.08
N THR A 169 -3.76 -10.11 -13.91
CA THR A 169 -2.33 -9.80 -13.74
C THR A 169 -1.42 -10.87 -14.33
N LYS A 170 -1.69 -12.15 -14.03
CA LYS A 170 -0.92 -13.27 -14.58
C LYS A 170 -0.95 -13.29 -16.10
N HIS A 171 -2.13 -13.30 -16.71
CA HIS A 171 -2.24 -13.45 -18.16
C HIS A 171 -1.74 -12.20 -18.90
N ALA A 172 -2.14 -11.02 -18.44
CA ALA A 172 -1.73 -9.75 -19.02
C ALA A 172 -0.20 -9.60 -19.05
N LEU A 173 0.52 -10.00 -18.00
CA LEU A 173 1.99 -9.95 -17.97
C LEU A 173 2.65 -11.09 -18.75
N GLU A 174 2.15 -12.31 -18.63
CA GLU A 174 2.73 -13.47 -19.31
C GLU A 174 2.58 -13.41 -20.84
N ASP A 175 1.53 -12.75 -21.34
CA ASP A 175 1.28 -12.62 -22.78
C ASP A 175 2.18 -11.55 -23.43
N LEU A 176 2.84 -10.68 -22.64
CA LEU A 176 3.75 -9.64 -23.16
C LEU A 176 5.04 -10.23 -23.74
N HIS A 177 5.67 -11.19 -23.04
CA HIS A 177 6.96 -11.75 -23.43
C HIS A 177 7.29 -13.07 -22.70
N PRO A 178 7.97 -14.05 -23.35
CA PRO A 178 8.37 -15.32 -22.71
C PRO A 178 9.39 -15.19 -21.57
N ASN A 179 10.06 -14.04 -21.42
CA ASN A 179 10.95 -13.78 -20.28
C ASN A 179 10.23 -13.36 -19.00
N ILE A 180 8.91 -13.14 -19.06
CA ILE A 180 8.10 -12.78 -17.89
C ILE A 180 7.43 -14.04 -17.36
N ALA A 181 7.55 -14.34 -16.08
CA ALA A 181 6.97 -15.51 -15.44
C ALA A 181 6.16 -15.09 -14.21
N VAL A 182 4.89 -15.53 -14.11
CA VAL A 182 4.00 -15.11 -13.03
C VAL A 182 3.41 -16.28 -12.24
N MET A 183 3.70 -16.32 -10.94
CA MET A 183 3.10 -17.25 -9.98
C MET A 183 1.94 -16.61 -9.23
N ARG A 184 0.96 -17.43 -8.86
CA ARG A 184 -0.14 -17.04 -7.97
C ARG A 184 -0.27 -18.06 -6.85
N HIS A 185 -0.32 -17.62 -5.60
CA HIS A 185 -0.38 -18.48 -4.43
C HIS A 185 -1.14 -17.79 -3.27
N PRO A 186 -1.88 -18.50 -2.40
CA PRO A 186 -2.11 -19.96 -2.32
C PRO A 186 -3.29 -20.47 -3.17
N ASP A 187 -3.41 -21.80 -3.31
CA ASP A 187 -4.59 -22.43 -3.94
C ASP A 187 -5.66 -22.77 -2.90
N HIS A 188 -6.78 -22.04 -2.89
CA HIS A 188 -7.86 -22.18 -1.90
C HIS A 188 -8.82 -23.38 -2.11
N SER A 189 -8.62 -24.23 -3.12
CA SER A 189 -9.52 -25.36 -3.37
C SER A 189 -8.75 -26.68 -3.47
N GLY A 190 -8.97 -27.54 -2.46
CA GLY A 190 -8.43 -28.89 -2.33
C GLY A 190 -6.91 -28.88 -2.24
N GLY A 191 -6.33 -28.85 -1.05
CA GLY A 191 -4.87 -28.90 -0.92
C GLY A 191 -4.44 -28.38 0.44
N GLU A 192 -4.36 -27.06 0.59
CA GLU A 192 -4.04 -26.44 1.86
C GLU A 192 -5.27 -25.64 2.29
N LEU A 193 -5.77 -25.83 3.50
CA LEU A 193 -6.90 -25.05 4.04
C LEU A 193 -6.46 -23.62 4.41
N VAL A 194 -5.68 -22.94 3.56
CA VAL A 194 -5.35 -21.52 3.69
C VAL A 194 -6.47 -20.71 3.04
N TYR A 195 -7.63 -20.64 3.69
CA TYR A 195 -8.78 -19.90 3.17
C TYR A 195 -8.73 -18.39 3.45
N TYR A 196 -7.88 -17.96 4.38
CA TYR A 196 -8.02 -16.64 5.01
C TYR A 196 -6.74 -15.78 5.00
N PHE A 197 -5.57 -16.36 4.71
CA PHE A 197 -4.29 -15.65 4.73
C PHE A 197 -3.84 -15.26 3.32
N SER A 198 -3.00 -14.24 3.24
CA SER A 198 -2.44 -13.73 2.00
C SER A 198 -0.92 -13.59 2.04
N HIS A 199 -0.33 -13.52 0.85
CA HIS A 199 0.99 -12.92 0.68
C HIS A 199 0.83 -11.42 0.63
N HIS A 200 1.28 -10.71 1.66
CA HIS A 200 0.99 -9.30 1.88
C HIS A 200 2.23 -8.39 1.71
N GLU A 201 3.40 -8.98 1.51
CA GLU A 201 4.63 -8.27 1.21
C GLU A 201 4.61 -7.53 -0.15
N LYS A 202 5.24 -6.36 -0.18
CA LYS A 202 5.51 -5.58 -1.40
C LYS A 202 7.01 -5.39 -1.55
N LEU A 203 7.60 -6.03 -2.56
CA LEU A 203 9.05 -6.07 -2.76
C LEU A 203 9.37 -6.13 -4.26
N CYS A 204 10.22 -5.23 -4.72
CA CYS A 204 10.83 -5.27 -6.05
C CYS A 204 12.36 -5.30 -5.90
N ILE A 205 13.01 -6.30 -6.47
CA ILE A 205 14.48 -6.44 -6.51
C ILE A 205 14.92 -6.44 -7.96
N VAL A 206 15.92 -5.62 -8.28
CA VAL A 206 16.50 -5.54 -9.62
C VAL A 206 17.97 -5.90 -9.59
N ASP A 207 18.35 -6.82 -10.48
CA ASP A 207 19.73 -7.31 -10.70
C ASP A 207 20.46 -7.74 -9.42
N ASN A 208 19.72 -8.19 -8.40
CA ASN A 208 20.24 -8.50 -7.06
C ASN A 208 21.04 -7.34 -6.43
N LYS A 209 20.76 -6.11 -6.87
CA LYS A 209 21.58 -4.91 -6.64
C LYS A 209 20.85 -3.89 -5.78
N VAL A 210 19.63 -3.60 -6.18
CA VAL A 210 18.78 -2.56 -5.61
C VAL A 210 17.43 -3.15 -5.30
N ALA A 211 16.84 -2.72 -4.20
CA ALA A 211 15.51 -3.14 -3.80
C ALA A 211 14.63 -1.95 -3.45
N ALA A 212 13.33 -2.12 -3.65
CA ALA A 212 12.26 -1.24 -3.25
C ALA A 212 11.22 -2.05 -2.45
N MET A 213 10.79 -1.58 -1.29
CA MET A 213 9.76 -2.22 -0.47
C MET A 213 9.05 -1.21 0.43
N GLY A 214 7.94 -1.63 1.04
CA GLY A 214 7.20 -0.82 2.01
C GLY A 214 5.72 -1.20 2.07
N GLY A 215 4.86 -0.20 2.27
CA GLY A 215 3.41 -0.37 2.26
C GLY A 215 2.78 -0.33 0.85
N LEU A 216 3.49 0.21 -0.15
CA LEU A 216 2.90 0.47 -1.47
C LEU A 216 2.96 -0.73 -2.42
N ASP A 217 1.80 -1.27 -2.75
CA ASP A 217 1.58 -2.21 -3.87
C ASP A 217 1.66 -1.48 -5.22
N ALA A 218 2.16 -2.13 -6.27
CA ALA A 218 2.11 -1.61 -7.64
C ALA A 218 0.71 -1.79 -8.29
N CYS A 219 -0.33 -1.19 -7.68
CA CYS A 219 -1.72 -1.25 -8.16
C CYS A 219 -2.47 0.08 -8.08
N PHE A 220 -3.72 0.08 -8.58
CA PHE A 220 -4.57 1.26 -8.58
C PHE A 220 -4.88 1.80 -7.18
N GLY A 221 -5.06 3.12 -7.10
CA GLY A 221 -5.40 3.89 -5.90
C GLY A 221 -4.24 4.19 -4.96
N ARG A 222 -3.04 3.61 -5.18
CA ARG A 222 -1.86 3.79 -4.30
C ARG A 222 -1.03 5.02 -4.62
N TRP A 223 -1.09 5.51 -5.86
CA TRP A 223 -0.35 6.71 -6.23
C TRP A 223 -1.02 7.91 -5.57
N ASP A 224 -0.24 8.74 -4.90
CA ASP A 224 -0.72 9.98 -4.30
C ASP A 224 0.46 10.94 -4.09
N THR A 225 0.15 12.17 -3.74
CA THR A 225 1.10 13.22 -3.36
C THR A 225 0.83 13.66 -1.92
N PRO A 226 1.80 14.33 -1.25
CA PRO A 226 1.57 14.90 0.08
C PRO A 226 0.45 15.97 0.14
N ASN A 227 -0.03 16.46 -1.02
CA ASN A 227 -1.18 17.35 -1.09
C ASN A 227 -2.50 16.61 -0.86
N HIS A 228 -2.54 15.31 -1.18
CA HIS A 228 -3.72 14.45 -1.09
C HIS A 228 -4.94 15.00 -1.84
N PRO A 229 -4.89 15.19 -3.17
CA PRO A 229 -6.03 15.67 -3.95
C PRO A 229 -7.19 14.67 -3.92
N LEU A 230 -8.40 15.20 -3.67
CA LEU A 230 -9.65 14.46 -3.74
C LEU A 230 -10.29 14.64 -5.12
N ALA A 231 -10.11 15.80 -5.76
CA ALA A 231 -10.65 16.10 -7.08
C ALA A 231 -9.62 15.86 -8.20
N ASP A 232 -10.11 15.46 -9.38
CA ASP A 232 -9.30 15.28 -10.60
C ASP A 232 -10.15 15.60 -11.85
N VAL A 233 -10.88 16.73 -11.80
CA VAL A 233 -11.82 17.16 -12.85
C VAL A 233 -11.20 18.29 -13.66
N HIS A 234 -10.85 18.01 -14.92
CA HIS A 234 -10.12 18.95 -15.79
C HIS A 234 -10.91 19.27 -17.07
N PRO A 235 -12.04 20.00 -17.00
CA PRO A 235 -12.95 20.17 -18.13
C PRO A 235 -12.32 20.91 -19.31
N ALA A 236 -11.32 21.77 -19.06
CA ALA A 236 -10.60 22.51 -20.10
C ALA A 236 -9.38 21.77 -20.67
N LYS A 237 -8.82 20.79 -19.94
CA LYS A 237 -7.51 20.21 -20.23
C LYS A 237 -7.39 18.80 -19.66
N PHE A 238 -8.03 17.83 -20.32
CA PHE A 238 -8.09 16.43 -19.87
C PHE A 238 -6.72 15.76 -19.76
N GLU A 239 -5.70 16.26 -20.45
CA GLU A 239 -4.33 15.73 -20.35
C GLU A 239 -3.68 15.91 -18.96
N ASP A 240 -4.21 16.81 -18.13
CA ASP A 240 -3.72 17.05 -16.76
C ASP A 240 -4.25 16.03 -15.75
N ALA A 241 -5.19 15.16 -16.15
CA ALA A 241 -5.77 14.14 -15.28
C ALA A 241 -4.71 13.20 -14.68
N LEU A 242 -4.76 13.07 -13.36
CA LEU A 242 -3.82 12.26 -12.58
C LEU A 242 -4.30 10.81 -12.43
N PHE A 243 -5.60 10.55 -12.35
CA PHE A 243 -6.16 9.25 -11.98
C PHE A 243 -7.07 8.70 -13.09
N PRO A 244 -6.53 8.25 -14.22
CA PRO A 244 -7.35 7.76 -15.33
C PRO A 244 -7.98 6.38 -15.02
N GLY A 245 -9.17 6.12 -15.55
CA GLY A 245 -9.84 4.83 -15.43
C GLY A 245 -10.25 4.48 -13.99
N GLN A 246 -10.02 3.23 -13.58
CA GLN A 246 -10.34 2.75 -12.23
C GLN A 246 -9.41 3.31 -11.15
N ASP A 247 -8.34 4.00 -11.51
CA ASP A 247 -7.38 4.52 -10.55
C ASP A 247 -7.93 5.67 -9.69
N TYR A 248 -8.94 6.39 -10.20
CA TYR A 248 -9.77 7.27 -9.39
C TYR A 248 -10.79 6.43 -8.60
N ASN A 249 -10.51 6.21 -7.31
CA ASN A 249 -11.32 5.32 -6.49
C ASN A 249 -11.57 5.89 -5.08
N ASN A 250 -12.73 5.53 -4.51
CA ASN A 250 -13.03 5.75 -3.10
C ASN A 250 -13.69 4.50 -2.51
N SER A 251 -12.89 3.67 -1.83
CA SER A 251 -13.35 2.41 -1.23
C SER A 251 -14.39 2.58 -0.12
N ARG A 252 -14.65 3.79 0.40
CA ARG A 252 -15.76 4.08 1.33
C ARG A 252 -17.10 4.16 0.62
N ILE A 253 -17.09 4.61 -0.64
CA ILE A 253 -18.28 4.71 -1.50
C ILE A 253 -18.47 3.38 -2.22
N MET A 254 -17.43 2.91 -2.90
CA MET A 254 -17.44 1.68 -3.68
C MET A 254 -16.02 1.13 -3.80
N ASP A 255 -15.88 -0.17 -3.58
CA ASP A 255 -14.60 -0.84 -3.78
C ASP A 255 -14.37 -1.20 -5.27
N PHE A 256 -13.13 -1.52 -5.64
CA PHE A 256 -12.77 -1.89 -7.02
C PHE A 256 -13.63 -3.06 -7.52
N GLN A 257 -14.08 -3.00 -8.78
CA GLN A 257 -14.91 -4.04 -9.39
C GLN A 257 -14.46 -4.34 -10.81
N THR A 258 -14.43 -5.63 -11.18
CA THR A 258 -14.04 -6.06 -12.53
C THR A 258 -12.78 -5.34 -12.99
N VAL A 259 -11.70 -5.44 -12.21
CA VAL A 259 -10.44 -4.73 -12.45
C VAL A 259 -9.78 -5.11 -13.78
N ASP A 260 -10.16 -6.25 -14.36
CA ASP A 260 -9.84 -6.65 -15.73
C ASP A 260 -10.40 -5.69 -16.79
N LYS A 261 -11.45 -4.92 -16.44
CA LYS A 261 -12.00 -3.82 -17.23
C LYS A 261 -11.46 -2.47 -16.78
N TYR A 262 -10.14 -2.34 -16.73
CA TYR A 262 -9.41 -1.16 -16.23
C TYR A 262 -9.73 0.18 -16.94
N THR A 263 -10.29 0.14 -18.15
CA THR A 263 -10.76 1.35 -18.87
C THR A 263 -12.15 1.83 -18.44
N SER A 264 -12.87 1.03 -17.65
CA SER A 264 -14.21 1.34 -17.15
C SER A 264 -14.10 2.10 -15.84
N ASN A 265 -14.32 3.42 -15.88
CA ASN A 265 -14.35 4.23 -14.67
C ASN A 265 -15.68 4.01 -13.93
N ALA A 266 -15.60 3.68 -12.64
CA ALA A 266 -16.76 3.27 -11.86
C ALA A 266 -17.30 4.41 -10.98
N LEU A 267 -16.55 5.49 -10.70
CA LEU A 267 -16.98 6.58 -9.81
C LEU A 267 -17.26 7.88 -10.57
N ALA A 268 -18.40 8.53 -10.28
CA ALA A 268 -18.74 9.85 -10.83
C ALA A 268 -17.84 10.96 -10.24
N ILE A 269 -16.73 11.27 -10.91
CA ILE A 269 -15.71 12.22 -10.43
C ILE A 269 -16.23 13.66 -10.26
N GLN A 270 -17.32 14.02 -10.94
CA GLN A 270 -18.00 15.31 -10.78
C GLN A 270 -18.78 15.43 -9.46
N GLU A 271 -18.98 14.32 -8.75
CA GLU A 271 -19.79 14.27 -7.52
C GLU A 271 -19.03 13.73 -6.31
N ALA A 272 -18.03 12.88 -6.51
CA ALA A 272 -17.32 12.19 -5.45
C ALA A 272 -15.84 12.53 -5.48
N GLY A 273 -15.28 12.95 -4.35
CA GLY A 273 -13.84 12.94 -4.16
C GLY A 273 -13.31 11.50 -4.10
N ARG A 274 -12.13 11.24 -4.67
CA ARG A 274 -11.38 10.01 -4.39
C ARG A 274 -11.01 9.95 -2.91
N MET A 275 -10.69 8.76 -2.41
CA MET A 275 -10.11 8.61 -1.08
C MET A 275 -8.59 8.75 -1.19
N PRO A 276 -7.96 9.76 -0.56
CA PRO A 276 -6.51 9.87 -0.55
C PRO A 276 -5.83 8.68 0.11
N TRP A 277 -4.59 8.44 -0.29
CA TRP A 277 -3.78 7.30 0.10
C TRP A 277 -2.42 7.79 0.59
N HIS A 278 -2.26 7.82 1.91
CA HIS A 278 -1.02 8.21 2.55
C HIS A 278 -0.19 6.96 2.86
N ASP A 279 1.05 6.87 2.40
CA ASP A 279 1.90 5.71 2.68
C ASP A 279 3.37 6.12 2.69
N THR A 280 4.24 5.22 3.15
CA THR A 280 5.68 5.39 3.02
C THR A 280 6.36 4.08 2.67
N SER A 281 7.36 4.20 1.81
CA SER A 281 8.15 3.09 1.28
C SER A 281 9.61 3.51 1.18
N LEU A 282 10.48 2.59 0.81
CA LEU A 282 11.91 2.82 0.83
C LEU A 282 12.62 2.13 -0.34
N THR A 283 13.72 2.73 -0.79
CA THR A 283 14.65 2.17 -1.76
C THR A 283 16.04 2.09 -1.15
N PHE A 284 16.78 1.05 -1.46
CA PHE A 284 18.07 0.83 -0.84
C PHE A 284 18.97 -0.06 -1.67
N ILE A 285 20.26 0.14 -1.43
CA ILE A 285 21.35 -0.56 -2.09
C ILE A 285 22.36 -0.95 -1.01
N GLY A 286 22.91 -2.15 -1.11
CA GLY A 286 23.99 -2.60 -0.24
C GLY A 286 23.83 -4.06 0.15
N PRO A 287 24.61 -4.50 1.15
CA PRO A 287 24.65 -5.89 1.59
C PRO A 287 23.29 -6.54 1.91
N CYS A 288 22.31 -5.81 2.46
CA CYS A 288 21.02 -6.38 2.85
C CYS A 288 20.15 -6.86 1.67
N VAL A 289 20.44 -6.42 0.45
CA VAL A 289 19.69 -6.86 -0.75
C VAL A 289 19.78 -8.37 -0.93
N VAL A 290 20.90 -8.99 -0.54
CA VAL A 290 21.07 -10.45 -0.67
C VAL A 290 20.16 -11.25 0.26
N ASP A 291 19.70 -10.69 1.38
CA ASP A 291 18.73 -11.33 2.28
C ASP A 291 17.32 -11.28 1.68
N LEU A 292 17.01 -10.20 0.96
CA LEU A 292 15.74 -10.06 0.24
C LEU A 292 15.67 -11.00 -0.96
N VAL A 293 16.79 -11.18 -1.66
CA VAL A 293 16.89 -12.20 -2.72
C VAL A 293 16.72 -13.59 -2.12
N GLN A 294 17.30 -13.88 -0.96
CA GLN A 294 17.07 -15.14 -0.25
C GLN A 294 15.59 -15.36 0.05
N HIS A 295 14.91 -14.36 0.65
CA HIS A 295 13.48 -14.41 0.92
C HIS A 295 12.66 -14.69 -0.35
N PHE A 296 12.95 -13.99 -1.45
CA PHE A 296 12.29 -14.21 -2.75
C PHE A 296 12.53 -15.62 -3.28
N CYS A 297 13.79 -16.08 -3.31
CA CYS A 297 14.16 -17.39 -3.82
C CYS A 297 13.52 -18.53 -3.02
N GLU A 298 13.51 -18.42 -1.69
CA GLU A 298 12.87 -19.39 -0.81
C GLU A 298 11.38 -19.53 -1.15
N ARG A 299 10.65 -18.42 -1.23
CA ARG A 299 9.23 -18.46 -1.57
C ARG A 299 8.95 -18.92 -2.98
N TRP A 300 9.70 -18.41 -3.96
CA TRP A 300 9.54 -18.78 -5.36
C TRP A 300 9.77 -20.28 -5.57
N ASN A 301 10.85 -20.82 -5.01
CA ASN A 301 11.19 -22.23 -5.14
C ASN A 301 10.23 -23.13 -4.36
N PHE A 302 9.74 -22.70 -3.20
CA PHE A 302 8.68 -23.39 -2.46
C PHE A 302 7.40 -23.52 -3.33
N VAL A 303 6.88 -22.40 -3.84
CA VAL A 303 5.68 -22.42 -4.69
C VAL A 303 5.92 -23.14 -6.01
N LYS A 304 7.14 -23.06 -6.55
CA LYS A 304 7.55 -23.85 -7.72
C LYS A 304 7.42 -25.34 -7.42
N ASP A 305 8.01 -25.85 -6.35
CA ASP A 305 7.96 -27.29 -6.06
C ASP A 305 6.53 -27.75 -5.78
N LEU A 306 5.76 -26.93 -5.06
CA LEU A 306 4.40 -27.23 -4.65
C LEU A 306 3.42 -27.26 -5.83
N LYS A 307 3.50 -26.29 -6.74
CA LYS A 307 2.45 -26.02 -7.74
C LYS A 307 2.94 -25.98 -9.20
N TYR A 308 4.16 -25.50 -9.44
CA TYR A 308 4.68 -25.25 -10.79
C TYR A 308 5.89 -26.15 -11.14
N LYS A 309 5.97 -27.34 -10.53
CA LYS A 309 7.13 -28.23 -10.63
C LYS A 309 7.48 -28.57 -12.08
N HIS A 310 6.46 -28.82 -12.88
CA HIS A 310 6.57 -29.22 -14.29
C HIS A 310 6.40 -28.05 -15.28
N ASP A 311 6.17 -26.83 -14.79
CA ASP A 311 6.13 -25.64 -15.65
C ASP A 311 7.56 -25.12 -15.87
N HIS A 312 8.06 -25.31 -17.08
CA HIS A 312 9.42 -24.90 -17.47
C HIS A 312 9.58 -23.38 -17.60
N ARG A 313 8.47 -22.63 -17.68
CA ARG A 313 8.52 -21.16 -17.60
C ARG A 313 8.99 -20.69 -16.24
N MET A 314 8.62 -21.44 -15.20
CA MET A 314 9.04 -21.19 -13.82
C MET A 314 10.39 -21.84 -13.59
N GLU A 315 11.47 -21.08 -13.68
CA GLU A 315 12.82 -21.62 -13.45
C GLU A 315 13.09 -21.78 -11.95
N TRP A 316 13.92 -22.76 -11.57
CA TRP A 316 14.47 -22.78 -10.20
C TRP A 316 15.43 -21.61 -10.05
N LEU A 317 15.44 -20.95 -8.89
CA LEU A 317 16.32 -19.82 -8.63
C LEU A 317 17.38 -20.20 -7.60
N ALA A 318 18.61 -19.72 -7.80
CA ALA A 318 19.70 -19.83 -6.83
C ALA A 318 20.06 -18.44 -6.31
N LEU A 319 20.71 -18.39 -5.14
CA LEU A 319 21.30 -17.15 -4.69
C LEU A 319 22.38 -16.66 -5.66
N PRO A 320 22.50 -15.33 -5.86
CA PRO A 320 23.47 -14.76 -6.76
C PRO A 320 24.89 -15.03 -6.30
N GLN A 321 25.83 -15.21 -7.22
CA GLN A 321 27.24 -15.50 -6.92
C GLN A 321 28.17 -14.36 -7.36
N PRO A 322 29.22 -14.04 -6.58
CA PRO A 322 29.50 -14.53 -5.22
C PRO A 322 28.74 -13.74 -4.17
N TRP A 323 27.93 -14.43 -3.36
CA TRP A 323 27.30 -13.83 -2.18
C TRP A 323 28.21 -13.88 -0.94
N GLU A 324 29.20 -14.78 -0.91
CA GLU A 324 30.15 -14.98 0.20
C GLU A 324 31.04 -13.75 0.47
N SER A 325 31.13 -12.82 -0.50
CA SER A 325 32.02 -11.65 -0.49
C SER A 325 31.30 -10.30 -0.33
N VAL A 326 30.06 -10.31 0.20
CA VAL A 326 29.23 -9.10 0.29
C VAL A 326 29.61 -8.18 1.47
N TYR A 327 30.54 -8.59 2.34
CA TYR A 327 31.02 -7.81 3.49
C TYR A 327 32.37 -7.11 3.27
N ALA A 328 32.58 -5.99 3.98
CA ALA A 328 33.85 -5.28 3.98
C ALA A 328 34.97 -6.04 4.72
N LYS A 329 36.24 -5.89 4.31
CA LYS A 329 37.43 -6.53 4.94
C LYS A 329 37.56 -6.27 6.45
N ARG A 330 36.99 -5.17 6.96
CA ARG A 330 36.94 -4.85 8.40
C ARG A 330 35.93 -5.70 9.18
N GLN A 331 35.19 -6.58 8.51
CA GLN A 331 34.14 -7.44 9.04
C GLN A 331 34.37 -8.91 8.62
N ALA A 332 35.63 -9.32 8.42
CA ALA A 332 35.99 -10.67 7.96
C ALA A 332 35.38 -11.80 8.82
N GLU A 333 35.27 -11.60 10.14
CA GLU A 333 34.61 -12.57 11.03
C GLU A 333 33.09 -12.67 10.79
N MET A 334 32.40 -11.55 10.52
CA MET A 334 30.98 -11.56 10.17
C MET A 334 30.76 -12.21 8.80
N MET A 335 31.67 -11.95 7.86
CA MET A 335 31.68 -12.57 6.54
C MET A 335 31.81 -14.09 6.63
N GLU A 336 32.79 -14.59 7.38
CA GLU A 336 33.00 -16.02 7.58
C GLU A 336 31.78 -16.67 8.25
N LYS A 337 31.21 -16.01 9.27
CA LYS A 337 30.01 -16.50 9.94
C LYS A 337 28.78 -16.53 9.02
N ASP A 338 28.49 -15.46 8.28
CA ASP A 338 27.36 -15.43 7.33
C ASP A 338 27.55 -16.43 6.18
N SER A 339 28.79 -16.58 5.70
CA SER A 339 29.16 -17.63 4.74
C SER A 339 28.81 -19.01 5.28
N GLN A 340 29.27 -19.31 6.49
CA GLN A 340 28.99 -20.57 7.12
C GLN A 340 27.48 -20.80 7.31
N LEU A 341 26.73 -19.81 7.78
CA LEU A 341 25.28 -19.93 8.01
C LEU A 341 24.50 -20.22 6.71
N ARG A 342 24.91 -19.63 5.60
CA ARG A 342 24.28 -19.84 4.28
C ARG A 342 24.74 -21.13 3.61
N ASP A 343 25.98 -21.56 3.84
CA ASP A 343 26.45 -22.90 3.44
C ASP A 343 25.72 -24.01 4.21
N ASP A 344 25.45 -23.77 5.50
CA ASP A 344 24.66 -24.65 6.36
C ASP A 344 23.14 -24.58 6.05
N HIS A 345 22.71 -23.64 5.20
CA HIS A 345 21.30 -23.53 4.82
C HIS A 345 20.88 -24.72 3.94
N PRO A 346 19.90 -25.52 4.40
CA PRO A 346 19.62 -26.84 3.86
C PRO A 346 19.18 -26.85 2.39
N HIS A 347 18.48 -25.80 1.93
CA HIS A 347 18.02 -25.70 0.55
C HIS A 347 18.99 -24.99 -0.40
N LEU A 348 19.84 -24.09 0.10
CA LEU A 348 20.66 -23.22 -0.75
C LEU A 348 21.68 -24.03 -1.54
N HIS A 349 22.28 -25.07 -0.93
CA HIS A 349 23.20 -25.97 -1.63
C HIS A 349 22.52 -26.67 -2.82
N LYS A 350 21.32 -27.23 -2.60
CA LYS A 350 20.55 -27.89 -3.66
C LYS A 350 20.17 -26.91 -4.77
N TRP A 351 19.74 -25.70 -4.43
CA TRP A 351 19.39 -24.68 -5.41
C TRP A 351 20.59 -24.10 -6.13
N LYS A 352 21.78 -24.08 -5.52
CA LYS A 352 23.04 -23.72 -6.19
C LYS A 352 23.29 -24.61 -7.41
N GLU A 353 22.95 -25.90 -7.32
CA GLU A 353 23.10 -26.86 -8.43
C GLU A 353 21.95 -26.82 -9.44
N LEU A 354 20.70 -26.64 -8.97
CA LEU A 354 19.50 -26.74 -9.81
C LEU A 354 19.04 -25.42 -10.41
N GLY A 355 19.28 -24.31 -9.72
CA GLY A 355 18.72 -23.01 -9.98
C GLY A 355 19.54 -22.20 -10.98
N ARG A 356 18.87 -21.25 -11.65
CA ARG A 356 19.55 -20.20 -12.39
C ARG A 356 20.40 -19.41 -11.41
N GLN A 357 21.69 -19.37 -11.70
CA GLN A 357 22.64 -18.52 -11.01
C GLN A 357 22.67 -17.16 -11.70
N PHE A 358 22.29 -16.12 -10.97
CA PHE A 358 22.52 -14.75 -11.36
C PHE A 358 23.86 -14.26 -10.83
N ALA A 359 24.42 -13.22 -11.45
CA ALA A 359 25.59 -12.56 -10.90
C ALA A 359 25.19 -11.68 -9.71
N HIS A 360 25.99 -11.67 -8.65
CA HIS A 360 25.94 -10.58 -7.68
C HIS A 360 26.82 -9.44 -8.22
N PRO A 361 26.32 -8.19 -8.32
CA PRO A 361 27.11 -7.08 -8.86
C PRO A 361 28.30 -6.66 -7.98
N TYR A 362 28.40 -7.19 -6.76
CA TYR A 362 29.34 -6.77 -5.73
C TYR A 362 30.34 -7.88 -5.45
N HIS A 363 31.63 -7.54 -5.43
CA HIS A 363 32.64 -8.40 -4.82
C HIS A 363 33.52 -7.55 -3.90
N TRP A 364 33.80 -8.08 -2.71
CA TRP A 364 34.84 -7.53 -1.86
C TRP A 364 36.20 -8.21 -2.13
N PRO A 365 37.26 -7.50 -2.51
CA PRO A 365 38.57 -8.10 -2.70
C PRO A 365 39.21 -8.55 -1.37
N PRO A 366 39.99 -9.65 -1.35
CA PRO A 366 40.39 -10.46 -2.50
C PRO A 366 39.44 -11.64 -2.79
N SER A 367 39.08 -11.83 -4.06
CA SER A 367 38.34 -13.00 -4.56
C SER A 367 39.03 -13.50 -5.82
N ASP A 368 39.26 -14.81 -5.92
CA ASP A 368 39.84 -15.46 -7.11
C ASP A 368 38.81 -15.71 -8.23
N LEU A 369 37.53 -15.40 -8.00
CA LEU A 369 36.44 -15.48 -8.97
C LEU A 369 36.51 -14.34 -10.02
N PRO A 370 35.89 -14.49 -11.22
CA PRO A 370 35.85 -13.43 -12.23
C PRO A 370 35.37 -12.11 -11.62
N ARG A 371 36.01 -10.98 -11.98
CA ARG A 371 35.80 -9.64 -11.39
C ARG A 371 34.31 -9.28 -11.24
N ALA A 372 33.96 -8.70 -10.09
CA ALA A 372 32.78 -7.83 -9.96
C ALA A 372 32.73 -6.83 -11.10
N SER A 373 31.53 -6.54 -11.58
CA SER A 373 31.33 -5.38 -12.45
C SER A 373 31.44 -4.06 -11.67
N GLU A 374 31.16 -4.04 -10.36
CA GLU A 374 30.98 -2.81 -9.58
C GLU A 374 31.54 -2.86 -8.13
N PRO A 375 31.95 -1.71 -7.55
CA PRO A 375 32.31 -1.60 -6.14
C PRO A 375 31.08 -1.69 -5.22
N VAL A 376 31.24 -2.26 -4.03
CA VAL A 376 30.18 -2.29 -3.02
C VAL A 376 29.88 -0.87 -2.54
N PRO A 377 28.60 -0.45 -2.48
CA PRO A 377 28.24 0.85 -1.92
C PRO A 377 28.69 0.98 -0.46
N GLU A 378 29.31 2.11 -0.11
CA GLU A 378 29.65 2.45 1.28
C GLU A 378 28.56 3.34 1.87
N GLY A 379 27.51 2.72 2.41
CA GLY A 379 26.45 3.44 3.13
C GLY A 379 26.65 3.50 4.64
N THR A 380 25.89 4.37 5.32
CA THR A 380 25.99 4.60 6.76
C THR A 380 25.01 3.74 7.57
N CYS A 381 24.03 3.13 6.93
CA CYS A 381 22.95 2.41 7.60
C CYS A 381 23.33 0.96 7.91
N ARG A 382 23.02 0.54 9.13
CA ARG A 382 22.87 -0.86 9.51
C ARG A 382 21.42 -1.28 9.27
N VAL A 383 21.24 -2.41 8.59
CA VAL A 383 19.94 -2.91 8.16
C VAL A 383 19.85 -4.39 8.48
N GLN A 384 18.76 -4.79 9.12
CA GLN A 384 18.40 -6.19 9.32
C GLN A 384 17.04 -6.47 8.67
N VAL A 385 16.98 -7.46 7.80
CA VAL A 385 15.72 -7.93 7.19
C VAL A 385 14.99 -8.83 8.17
N LEU A 386 13.66 -8.72 8.21
CA LEU A 386 12.75 -9.44 9.08
C LEU A 386 11.58 -9.97 8.24
N ARG A 387 10.92 -11.04 8.70
CA ARG A 387 9.72 -11.55 8.04
C ARG A 387 8.73 -12.18 9.02
N SER A 388 7.49 -12.24 8.55
CA SER A 388 6.48 -13.18 9.05
C SER A 388 6.34 -14.28 8.01
N ALA A 389 6.62 -15.53 8.38
CA ALA A 389 6.60 -16.66 7.46
C ALA A 389 6.31 -17.96 8.21
N ALA A 390 5.74 -18.96 7.53
CA ALA A 390 5.40 -20.25 8.09
C ALA A 390 5.34 -21.34 7.01
N ASP A 391 4.95 -22.56 7.40
CA ASP A 391 4.92 -23.73 6.52
C ASP A 391 4.14 -23.47 5.23
N TRP A 392 2.95 -22.88 5.35
CA TRP A 392 2.10 -22.63 4.19
C TRP A 392 2.69 -21.60 3.21
N SER A 393 3.51 -20.65 3.66
CA SER A 393 4.01 -19.56 2.82
C SER A 393 5.43 -19.80 2.28
N HIS A 394 6.28 -20.48 3.06
CA HIS A 394 7.70 -20.68 2.75
C HIS A 394 8.19 -22.11 3.02
N GLY A 395 7.37 -23.01 3.57
CA GLY A 395 7.79 -24.37 3.93
C GLY A 395 8.76 -24.44 5.10
N ILE A 396 8.66 -23.51 6.05
CA ILE A 396 9.53 -23.40 7.24
C ILE A 396 8.70 -23.37 8.53
N LEU A 397 9.31 -23.70 9.67
CA LEU A 397 8.73 -23.39 10.96
C LEU A 397 8.47 -21.89 11.11
N THR A 398 7.44 -21.54 11.90
CA THR A 398 6.99 -20.17 12.06
C THR A 398 8.12 -19.21 12.44
N GLU A 399 8.27 -18.16 11.64
CA GLU A 399 9.09 -17.00 11.90
C GLU A 399 8.23 -15.76 12.13
N ASP A 400 8.46 -15.10 13.25
CA ASP A 400 7.76 -13.91 13.75
C ASP A 400 8.76 -12.79 14.12
N SER A 401 9.89 -12.72 13.39
CA SER A 401 10.99 -11.80 13.68
C SER A 401 10.59 -10.32 13.60
N ILE A 402 9.53 -10.00 12.86
CA ILE A 402 8.91 -8.66 12.83
C ILE A 402 8.35 -8.27 14.21
N GLN A 403 7.60 -9.16 14.85
CA GLN A 403 6.97 -8.89 16.15
C GLN A 403 8.03 -8.73 17.24
N GLU A 404 9.02 -9.62 17.24
CA GLU A 404 10.16 -9.55 18.17
C GLU A 404 10.90 -8.21 18.03
N ALA A 405 11.10 -7.72 16.81
CA ALA A 405 11.69 -6.42 16.57
C ALA A 405 10.83 -5.27 17.09
N TYR A 406 9.52 -5.25 16.80
CA TYR A 406 8.61 -4.23 17.34
C TYR A 406 8.66 -4.18 18.88
N ILE A 407 8.54 -5.33 19.54
CA ILE A 407 8.55 -5.44 21.01
C ILE A 407 9.89 -4.96 21.59
N SER A 408 11.01 -5.40 21.02
CA SER A 408 12.34 -5.01 21.49
C SER A 408 12.57 -3.50 21.33
N LEU A 409 12.25 -2.94 20.16
CA LEU A 409 12.42 -1.51 19.89
C LEU A 409 11.56 -0.64 20.81
N ILE A 410 10.32 -1.05 21.09
CA ILE A 410 9.44 -0.38 22.06
C ILE A 410 10.05 -0.40 23.46
N ARG A 411 10.51 -1.57 23.92
CA ARG A 411 11.08 -1.73 25.27
C ARG A 411 12.33 -0.90 25.48
N GLU A 412 13.16 -0.80 24.44
CA GLU A 412 14.40 -0.02 24.42
C GLU A 412 14.20 1.50 24.27
N ALA A 413 12.99 1.98 23.96
CA ALA A 413 12.71 3.39 23.74
C ALA A 413 12.93 4.24 25.01
N ASN A 414 13.54 5.41 24.85
CA ASN A 414 13.89 6.30 25.95
C ASN A 414 13.15 7.63 25.94
N HIS A 415 12.73 8.10 24.78
CA HIS A 415 12.22 9.45 24.58
C HIS A 415 10.89 9.47 23.83
N CYS A 416 10.85 8.94 22.61
CA CYS A 416 9.70 9.11 21.72
C CYS A 416 9.52 7.89 20.81
N ILE A 417 8.27 7.50 20.61
CA ILE A 417 7.89 6.53 19.59
C ILE A 417 6.88 7.19 18.65
N TYR A 418 7.16 7.18 17.36
CA TYR A 418 6.25 7.62 16.31
C TYR A 418 5.78 6.40 15.51
N ILE A 419 4.48 6.23 15.36
CA ILE A 419 3.87 5.08 14.68
C ILE A 419 2.86 5.58 13.66
N GLU A 420 2.98 5.11 12.42
CA GLU A 420 1.94 5.20 11.39
C GLU A 420 1.60 3.78 10.91
N ASN A 421 0.31 3.40 10.92
CA ASN A 421 -0.10 2.05 10.53
C ASN A 421 -1.51 1.99 9.87
N GLN A 422 -1.67 1.21 8.78
CA GLN A 422 -2.91 1.09 8.01
C GLN A 422 -4.06 0.38 8.72
N PHE A 423 -4.04 -0.94 8.75
CA PHE A 423 -5.17 -1.69 9.23
C PHE A 423 -5.01 -1.77 10.73
N LEU A 424 -5.62 -0.82 11.44
CA LEU A 424 -6.89 -0.92 12.17
C LEU A 424 -7.40 -2.32 12.64
N LEU A 425 -6.73 -3.43 12.38
CA LEU A 425 -6.37 -4.20 13.55
C LEU A 425 -5.33 -3.31 14.24
N THR A 426 -5.79 -2.45 15.13
CA THR A 426 -4.94 -1.60 15.95
C THR A 426 -3.77 -2.40 16.52
N PHE A 427 -2.96 -1.77 17.33
CA PHE A 427 -2.78 -2.21 18.71
C PHE A 427 -3.75 -3.24 19.38
N ILE A 428 -4.55 -4.09 18.71
CA ILE A 428 -5.00 -5.37 19.20
C ILE A 428 -3.77 -6.21 19.36
N THR A 429 -3.20 -5.91 20.48
CA THR A 429 -2.31 -6.69 21.22
C THR A 429 -3.13 -7.13 22.40
N THR A 430 -2.77 -8.27 22.92
CA THR A 430 -3.19 -8.53 24.27
C THR A 430 -2.17 -7.94 25.23
N THR A 431 -2.70 -7.45 26.32
CA THR A 431 -1.93 -7.01 27.46
C THR A 431 -1.56 -8.18 28.40
N ARG A 432 -2.13 -9.38 28.15
CA ARG A 432 -1.89 -10.64 28.88
C ARG A 432 -2.11 -11.89 28.02
N VAL A 433 -1.51 -13.02 28.37
CA VAL A 433 -1.79 -14.31 27.72
C VAL A 433 -3.24 -14.76 28.04
N GLY A 434 -4.00 -15.22 27.04
CA GLY A 434 -5.34 -15.82 27.22
C GLY A 434 -6.52 -15.12 26.53
N ASN A 435 -6.28 -13.99 25.83
CA ASN A 435 -7.28 -13.32 25.00
C ASN A 435 -7.32 -13.89 23.57
N PRO A 436 -8.40 -13.63 22.79
CA PRO A 436 -8.48 -14.07 21.38
C PRO A 436 -7.36 -13.52 20.51
N VAL A 437 -6.82 -12.36 20.88
CA VAL A 437 -5.68 -11.71 20.25
C VAL A 437 -4.41 -12.05 20.99
N LYS A 438 -3.32 -12.31 20.27
CA LYS A 438 -2.14 -12.98 20.79
C LYS A 438 -0.85 -12.16 20.72
N ASN A 439 -0.71 -11.21 19.81
CA ASN A 439 0.51 -10.41 19.74
C ASN A 439 0.67 -9.49 20.97
N LEU A 440 1.92 -9.17 21.33
CA LEU A 440 2.27 -8.52 22.61
C LEU A 440 2.79 -7.08 22.47
N ILE A 441 2.53 -6.41 21.35
CA ILE A 441 3.06 -5.07 21.05
C ILE A 441 2.55 -4.01 22.03
N GLY A 442 1.28 -4.01 22.43
CA GLY A 442 0.77 -3.05 23.42
C GLY A 442 0.88 -3.52 24.86
N ALA A 443 1.14 -4.80 25.11
CA ALA A 443 1.78 -5.16 26.38
C ALA A 443 3.13 -4.42 26.51
N ALA A 444 3.95 -4.45 25.46
CA ALA A 444 5.23 -3.73 25.43
C ALA A 444 5.05 -2.20 25.54
N LEU A 445 4.03 -1.60 24.89
CA LEU A 445 3.75 -0.17 25.09
C LEU A 445 3.37 0.15 26.54
N VAL A 446 2.45 -0.62 27.14
CA VAL A 446 2.04 -0.42 28.54
C VAL A 446 3.24 -0.54 29.45
N GLU A 447 4.07 -1.58 29.29
CA GLU A 447 5.33 -1.76 30.03
C GLU A 447 6.24 -0.53 29.90
N ARG A 448 6.41 -0.01 28.68
CA ARG A 448 7.28 1.13 28.38
C ARG A 448 6.76 2.43 29.00
N ILE A 449 5.45 2.69 28.90
CA ILE A 449 4.76 3.84 29.50
C ILE A 449 4.94 3.80 31.02
N LEU A 450 4.59 2.68 31.65
CA LEU A 450 4.68 2.53 33.11
C LEU A 450 6.12 2.66 33.61
N SER A 451 7.10 2.13 32.88
CA SER A 451 8.50 2.32 33.22
C SER A 451 8.94 3.79 33.07
N ALA A 452 8.48 4.52 32.05
CA ALA A 452 8.78 5.95 31.92
C ALA A 452 8.12 6.77 33.04
N ALA A 453 6.87 6.46 33.40
CA ALA A 453 6.14 7.10 34.48
C ALA A 453 6.79 6.88 35.85
N LYS A 454 7.18 5.63 36.15
CA LYS A 454 7.90 5.29 37.38
C LYS A 454 9.21 6.07 37.54
N ASP A 455 9.90 6.31 36.42
CA ASP A 455 11.16 7.05 36.41
C ASP A 455 10.99 8.58 36.33
N GLY A 456 9.75 9.09 36.26
CA GLY A 456 9.45 10.51 36.05
C GLY A 456 10.00 11.05 34.73
N ARG A 457 10.15 10.20 33.71
CA ARG A 457 10.78 10.53 32.43
C ARG A 457 9.75 11.11 31.47
N LYS A 458 10.05 12.26 30.86
CA LYS A 458 9.25 12.79 29.74
C LYS A 458 9.38 11.84 28.56
N PHE A 459 8.25 11.27 28.15
CA PHE A 459 8.18 10.24 27.12
C PHE A 459 6.85 10.36 26.39
N LYS A 460 6.83 10.24 25.07
CA LYS A 460 5.61 10.39 24.27
C LYS A 460 5.55 9.37 23.13
N ILE A 461 4.36 8.83 22.91
CA ILE A 461 4.01 7.94 21.80
C ILE A 461 2.96 8.64 20.95
N TYR A 462 3.26 8.80 19.67
CA TYR A 462 2.34 9.32 18.65
C TYR A 462 1.89 8.16 17.78
N VAL A 463 0.59 7.90 17.75
CA VAL A 463 0.00 6.83 16.93
C VAL A 463 -0.95 7.43 15.92
N LEU A 464 -0.65 7.27 14.63
CA LEU A 464 -1.49 7.69 13.53
C LEU A 464 -2.07 6.45 12.83
N ILE A 465 -3.39 6.42 12.70
CA ILE A 465 -4.15 5.34 12.08
C ILE A 465 -5.30 5.92 11.23
N PRO A 466 -5.83 5.21 10.21
CA PRO A 466 -6.95 5.73 9.45
C PRO A 466 -8.17 5.91 10.34
N GLU A 467 -9.02 6.87 9.97
CA GLU A 467 -10.19 7.24 10.75
C GLU A 467 -11.25 6.12 10.73
N VAL A 468 -11.42 5.50 9.55
CA VAL A 468 -12.30 4.34 9.35
C VAL A 468 -11.65 3.39 8.37
N PRO A 469 -11.75 2.06 8.57
CA PRO A 469 -11.33 1.08 7.57
C PRO A 469 -11.91 1.34 6.17
N ALA A 470 -11.11 1.06 5.13
CA ALA A 470 -11.46 1.23 3.72
C ALA A 470 -12.45 0.17 3.19
N PHE A 471 -13.63 0.07 3.80
CA PHE A 471 -14.73 -0.78 3.34
C PHE A 471 -15.89 0.07 2.83
N PRO A 472 -16.57 -0.37 1.75
CA PRO A 472 -17.74 0.32 1.26
C PRO A 472 -18.90 0.18 2.24
N GLY A 473 -19.71 1.23 2.33
CA GLY A 473 -21.00 1.20 3.03
C GLY A 473 -21.02 1.89 4.40
N ASN A 474 -22.22 1.87 4.99
CA ASN A 474 -22.52 2.61 6.22
C ASN A 474 -21.94 1.90 7.44
N ILE A 475 -21.34 2.68 8.35
CA ILE A 475 -20.77 2.22 9.62
C ILE A 475 -21.78 1.41 10.44
N GLN A 476 -23.07 1.75 10.36
CA GLN A 476 -24.14 1.08 11.10
C GLN A 476 -24.50 -0.31 10.57
N THR A 477 -24.33 -0.59 9.28
CA THR A 477 -24.82 -1.84 8.66
C THR A 477 -23.72 -2.80 8.26
N ASN A 478 -22.50 -2.33 8.04
CA ASN A 478 -21.39 -3.18 7.62
C ASN A 478 -20.78 -3.94 8.82
N SER A 479 -20.94 -5.27 8.84
CA SER A 479 -20.45 -6.13 9.92
C SER A 479 -18.92 -6.21 10.00
N GLY A 480 -18.22 -6.16 8.85
CA GLY A 480 -16.75 -6.16 8.81
C GLY A 480 -16.19 -4.89 9.42
N LEU A 481 -16.77 -3.75 9.06
CA LEU A 481 -16.42 -2.45 9.62
C LEU A 481 -16.66 -2.42 11.14
N LYS A 482 -17.80 -2.92 11.62
CA LYS A 482 -18.10 -3.00 13.05
C LYS A 482 -17.12 -3.89 13.83
N ALA A 483 -16.76 -5.05 13.28
CA ALA A 483 -15.79 -5.95 13.90
C ALA A 483 -14.44 -5.28 14.09
N ILE A 484 -13.99 -4.60 13.06
CA ILE A 484 -12.70 -3.91 13.05
C ILE A 484 -12.73 -2.73 14.04
N MET A 485 -13.80 -1.94 14.07
CA MET A 485 -13.97 -0.86 15.06
C MET A 485 -14.06 -1.38 16.50
N GLU A 486 -14.71 -2.53 16.73
CA GLU A 486 -14.75 -3.16 18.05
C GLU A 486 -13.35 -3.51 18.54
N ALA A 487 -12.59 -4.21 17.72
CA ALA A 487 -11.24 -4.60 18.08
C ALA A 487 -10.31 -3.38 18.24
N GLN A 488 -10.47 -2.35 17.40
CA GLN A 488 -9.79 -1.07 17.50
C GLN A 488 -9.92 -0.44 18.87
N TYR A 489 -11.16 -0.14 19.24
CA TYR A 489 -11.36 0.63 20.44
C TYR A 489 -11.11 -0.21 21.69
N ARG A 490 -11.38 -1.52 21.65
CA ARG A 490 -11.04 -2.42 22.76
C ARG A 490 -9.53 -2.51 23.03
N SER A 491 -8.73 -2.24 22.02
CA SER A 491 -7.28 -2.14 22.16
C SER A 491 -6.83 -0.82 22.76
N ILE A 492 -7.50 0.26 22.35
CA ILE A 492 -7.13 1.63 22.71
C ILE A 492 -7.63 1.95 24.12
N ASN A 493 -8.95 1.99 24.35
CA ASN A 493 -9.51 2.62 25.55
C ASN A 493 -10.71 1.95 26.23
N ARG A 494 -11.18 0.79 25.77
CA ARG A 494 -12.38 0.14 26.35
C ARG A 494 -12.26 -1.38 26.45
N GLY A 495 -13.16 -2.02 27.20
CA GLY A 495 -13.17 -3.48 27.36
C GLY A 495 -12.39 -4.01 28.56
N GLY A 496 -11.94 -3.14 29.47
CA GLY A 496 -11.32 -3.48 30.75
C GLY A 496 -9.85 -3.94 30.69
N GLN A 497 -9.26 -4.03 29.49
CA GLN A 497 -7.90 -4.54 29.30
C GLN A 497 -7.11 -3.78 28.23
N SER A 498 -7.65 -2.65 27.77
CA SER A 498 -7.03 -1.80 26.75
C SER A 498 -5.75 -1.13 27.26
N ILE A 499 -4.99 -0.52 26.35
CA ILE A 499 -3.76 0.21 26.67
C ILE A 499 -4.06 1.34 27.67
N LEU A 500 -5.07 2.17 27.38
CA LEU A 500 -5.38 3.31 28.24
C LEU A 500 -5.91 2.87 29.60
N GLU A 501 -6.74 1.83 29.66
CA GLU A 501 -7.27 1.30 30.93
C GLU A 501 -6.15 0.75 31.81
N ARG A 502 -5.23 -0.05 31.27
CA ARG A 502 -4.13 -0.61 32.05
C ARG A 502 -3.15 0.43 32.58
N VAL A 503 -2.88 1.48 31.81
CA VAL A 503 -2.05 2.59 32.30
C VAL A 503 -2.77 3.31 33.44
N LYS A 504 -4.08 3.54 33.32
CA LYS A 504 -4.91 4.15 34.36
C LYS A 504 -5.00 3.29 35.63
N GLU A 505 -5.07 1.98 35.51
CA GLU A 505 -5.10 1.03 36.64
C GLU A 505 -3.89 1.18 37.58
N GLU A 506 -2.73 1.53 37.04
CA GLU A 506 -1.49 1.76 37.79
C GLU A 506 -1.38 3.21 38.33
N GLY A 507 -2.43 4.01 38.21
CA GLY A 507 -2.48 5.40 38.69
C GLY A 507 -1.73 6.40 37.81
N VAL A 508 -1.44 6.05 36.56
CA VAL A 508 -0.77 6.91 35.58
C VAL A 508 -1.80 7.48 34.60
N ASN A 509 -1.72 8.77 34.29
CA ASN A 509 -2.56 9.36 33.24
C ASN A 509 -1.99 9.01 31.85
N PRO A 510 -2.67 8.19 31.03
CA PRO A 510 -2.15 7.79 29.73
C PRO A 510 -1.99 8.96 28.74
N ASP A 511 -2.82 9.99 28.85
CA ASP A 511 -2.82 11.12 27.90
C ASP A 511 -1.49 11.88 27.93
N ASP A 512 -0.71 11.75 29.01
CA ASP A 512 0.62 12.32 29.13
C ASP A 512 1.64 11.57 28.25
N TYR A 513 1.43 10.27 27.98
CA TYR A 513 2.40 9.37 27.38
C TYR A 513 2.04 8.84 26.00
N ILE A 514 0.75 8.74 25.65
CA ILE A 514 0.31 8.22 24.36
C ILE A 514 -0.85 9.07 23.82
N SER A 515 -0.90 9.23 22.50
CA SER A 515 -1.97 9.96 21.79
C SER A 515 -2.25 9.33 20.43
N PHE A 516 -3.50 9.40 20.00
CA PHE A 516 -3.98 8.78 18.77
C PHE A 516 -4.52 9.86 17.82
N TRP A 517 -4.21 9.74 16.53
CA TRP A 517 -4.52 10.74 15.53
C TRP A 517 -4.96 10.08 14.22
N ASN A 518 -5.72 10.81 13.40
CA ASN A 518 -6.05 10.42 12.04
C ASN A 518 -5.60 11.51 11.06
N LEU A 519 -5.76 11.23 9.76
CA LEU A 519 -5.57 12.20 8.70
C LEU A 519 -6.88 12.43 7.93
N ARG A 520 -7.17 13.68 7.58
CA ARG A 520 -8.34 14.08 6.79
C ARG A 520 -8.02 15.33 5.99
N SER A 521 -8.49 15.37 4.76
CA SER A 521 -8.34 16.50 3.85
C SER A 521 -9.69 17.04 3.37
N TYR A 522 -9.67 18.22 2.77
CA TYR A 522 -10.78 18.82 2.05
C TYR A 522 -10.34 19.21 0.64
N ASP A 523 -11.31 19.38 -0.23
CA ASP A 523 -11.06 19.81 -1.60
C ASP A 523 -12.30 20.48 -2.21
N ARG A 524 -12.19 20.93 -3.45
CA ARG A 524 -13.26 21.48 -4.26
C ARG A 524 -13.21 20.89 -5.66
N ILE A 525 -14.23 20.14 -6.04
CA ILE A 525 -14.35 19.54 -7.36
C ILE A 525 -14.62 20.63 -8.40
N ASN A 526 -13.73 20.76 -9.41
CA ASN A 526 -13.90 21.67 -10.54
C ASN A 526 -15.00 21.20 -11.52
N ALA A 527 -16.24 21.15 -11.04
CA ALA A 527 -17.42 20.74 -11.78
C ALA A 527 -18.57 21.77 -11.71
N PRO A 528 -18.38 23.03 -12.15
CA PRO A 528 -19.47 23.98 -12.27
C PRO A 528 -20.50 23.47 -13.29
N LYS A 529 -21.70 23.10 -12.80
CA LYS A 529 -22.70 22.34 -13.56
C LYS A 529 -23.18 23.09 -14.79
N GLU A 530 -23.53 24.37 -14.64
CA GLU A 530 -24.01 25.17 -15.77
C GLU A 530 -22.92 25.39 -16.84
N THR A 531 -21.67 25.60 -16.41
CA THR A 531 -20.54 25.75 -17.35
C THR A 531 -20.26 24.46 -18.11
N ILE A 532 -20.23 23.31 -17.42
CA ILE A 532 -20.04 22.01 -18.07
C ILE A 532 -21.18 21.71 -19.02
N ARG A 533 -22.43 21.96 -18.61
CA ARG A 533 -23.60 21.79 -19.46
C ARG A 533 -23.53 22.64 -20.73
N GLU A 534 -23.07 23.88 -20.64
CA GLU A 534 -22.84 24.73 -21.81
C GLU A 534 -21.79 24.11 -22.76
N MET A 535 -20.74 23.48 -22.22
CA MET A 535 -19.75 22.76 -23.01
C MET A 535 -20.33 21.51 -23.67
N GLU A 536 -21.18 20.76 -22.97
CA GLU A 536 -21.89 19.59 -23.49
C GLU A 536 -22.82 19.98 -24.64
N GLU A 537 -23.63 21.02 -24.45
CA GLU A 537 -24.57 21.55 -25.47
C GLU A 537 -23.84 22.07 -26.72
N LYS A 538 -22.68 22.71 -26.56
CA LYS A 538 -21.87 23.22 -27.69
C LYS A 538 -21.11 22.13 -28.43
N SER A 539 -20.55 21.15 -27.71
CA SER A 539 -19.72 20.09 -28.30
C SER A 539 -20.55 18.92 -28.85
N GLY A 540 -21.76 18.72 -28.31
CA GLY A 540 -22.57 17.53 -28.53
C GLY A 540 -21.94 16.26 -27.94
N VAL A 541 -21.11 16.42 -26.90
CA VAL A 541 -20.41 15.35 -26.18
C VAL A 541 -20.66 15.57 -24.69
N GLU A 542 -21.17 14.56 -24.00
CA GLU A 542 -21.35 14.62 -22.54
C GLU A 542 -19.99 14.54 -21.82
N PHE A 543 -19.84 15.15 -20.64
CA PHE A 543 -18.59 15.12 -19.88
C PHE A 543 -18.14 13.67 -19.61
N HIS A 544 -19.08 12.81 -19.23
CA HIS A 544 -18.80 11.40 -18.97
C HIS A 544 -18.36 10.63 -20.23
N GLU A 545 -18.79 11.03 -21.43
CA GLU A 545 -18.26 10.47 -22.69
C GLU A 545 -16.79 10.86 -22.89
N ALA A 546 -16.44 12.12 -22.64
CA ALA A 546 -15.06 12.61 -22.69
C ALA A 546 -14.16 11.91 -21.64
N GLN A 547 -14.68 11.69 -20.44
CA GLN A 547 -13.98 10.99 -19.36
C GLN A 547 -13.74 9.49 -19.65
N VAL A 548 -14.71 8.80 -20.25
CA VAL A 548 -14.51 7.42 -20.70
C VAL A 548 -13.53 7.37 -21.87
N ALA A 549 -13.58 8.36 -22.77
CA ALA A 549 -12.59 8.51 -23.83
C ALA A 549 -11.17 8.71 -23.28
N LEU A 550 -10.98 9.55 -22.25
CA LEU A 550 -9.71 9.74 -21.53
C LEU A 550 -9.13 8.39 -21.08
N SER A 551 -9.97 7.59 -20.40
CA SER A 551 -9.58 6.27 -19.90
C SER A 551 -9.16 5.33 -21.03
N ARG A 552 -9.82 5.40 -22.19
CA ARG A 552 -9.45 4.63 -23.38
C ARG A 552 -8.12 5.10 -23.99
N VAL A 553 -7.81 6.40 -23.97
CA VAL A 553 -6.56 6.95 -24.50
C VAL A 553 -5.37 6.55 -23.65
N TYR A 554 -5.47 6.68 -22.33
CA TYR A 554 -4.31 6.51 -21.44
C TYR A 554 -4.21 5.09 -20.88
N VAL A 555 -5.31 4.49 -20.40
CA VAL A 555 -5.26 3.14 -19.82
C VAL A 555 -5.47 2.05 -20.86
N GLY A 556 -6.16 2.33 -21.97
CA GLY A 556 -6.42 1.36 -23.04
C GLY A 556 -5.17 0.85 -23.79
N ASP A 557 -5.31 -0.29 -24.47
CA ASP A 557 -4.33 -0.73 -25.47
C ASP A 557 -4.62 -0.04 -26.83
N PRO A 558 -3.64 0.67 -27.43
CA PRO A 558 -3.77 1.29 -28.74
C PRO A 558 -4.05 0.31 -29.89
N GLY A 559 -3.60 -0.94 -29.78
CA GLY A 559 -3.74 -1.98 -30.81
C GLY A 559 -5.07 -2.73 -30.76
N GLU A 560 -5.78 -2.66 -29.64
CA GLU A 560 -7.07 -3.34 -29.47
C GLU A 560 -8.23 -2.49 -29.98
N LYS A 561 -9.32 -3.15 -30.38
CA LYS A 561 -10.61 -2.50 -30.63
C LYS A 561 -11.58 -2.96 -29.55
N ALA A 562 -12.31 -2.02 -28.96
CA ALA A 562 -13.40 -2.40 -28.07
C ALA A 562 -14.52 -3.10 -28.86
N ASP A 563 -15.22 -4.01 -28.19
CA ASP A 563 -16.41 -4.66 -28.73
C ASP A 563 -17.52 -3.63 -29.02
N ASP A 564 -18.37 -3.91 -30.01
CA ASP A 564 -19.37 -2.95 -30.50
C ASP A 564 -20.42 -2.58 -29.42
N ASP A 565 -20.60 -3.45 -28.41
CA ASP A 565 -21.49 -3.34 -27.25
C ASP A 565 -20.76 -3.04 -25.93
N ALA A 566 -19.47 -2.73 -25.96
CA ALA A 566 -18.71 -2.38 -24.75
C ALA A 566 -19.22 -1.06 -24.14
N VAL A 567 -19.66 -1.14 -22.88
CA VAL A 567 -20.17 -0.01 -22.11
C VAL A 567 -19.51 0.08 -20.73
N VAL A 568 -19.45 1.30 -20.21
CA VAL A 568 -18.97 1.69 -18.88
C VAL A 568 -20.17 2.13 -18.05
N TYR A 569 -20.26 1.61 -16.83
CA TYR A 569 -21.28 1.97 -15.86
C TYR A 569 -20.70 2.99 -14.88
N ILE A 570 -21.35 4.13 -14.74
CA ILE A 570 -20.92 5.20 -13.83
C ILE A 570 -21.79 5.17 -12.59
N GLU A 571 -21.18 4.94 -11.42
CA GLU A 571 -21.85 4.95 -10.13
C GLU A 571 -21.82 6.36 -9.53
N LYS A 572 -23.01 6.85 -9.15
CA LYS A 572 -23.17 8.12 -8.44
C LYS A 572 -23.06 7.92 -6.93
N THR A 573 -22.73 9.01 -6.24
CA THR A 573 -22.72 9.06 -4.78
C THR A 573 -24.11 8.79 -4.19
N HIS A 574 -24.15 8.14 -3.02
CA HIS A 574 -25.40 7.92 -2.29
C HIS A 574 -25.55 8.93 -1.14
N ASP A 575 -26.80 9.26 -0.81
CA ASP A 575 -27.13 10.10 0.34
C ASP A 575 -26.72 9.38 1.65
N GLN A 576 -26.30 10.15 2.65
CA GLN A 576 -25.88 9.62 3.95
C GLN A 576 -26.97 8.78 4.67
N LEU A 577 -28.25 8.98 4.30
CA LEU A 577 -29.42 8.32 4.88
C LEU A 577 -29.87 7.06 4.14
N THR A 578 -29.44 6.85 2.89
CA THR A 578 -29.82 5.67 2.12
C THR A 578 -29.03 4.44 2.56
N LYS A 579 -29.74 3.32 2.84
CA LYS A 579 -29.12 2.04 3.21
C LYS A 579 -28.14 1.61 2.11
N GLY A 580 -26.85 1.58 2.44
CA GLY A 580 -25.77 1.12 1.57
C GLY A 580 -25.85 -0.36 1.14
N ASP A 581 -26.90 -1.10 1.46
CA ASP A 581 -27.04 -2.55 1.13
C ASP A 581 -27.25 -2.84 -0.37
N ASN A 582 -27.22 -1.82 -1.24
CA ASN A 582 -27.27 -1.94 -2.70
C ASN A 582 -25.97 -1.54 -3.40
N THR A 583 -24.98 -0.96 -2.71
CA THR A 583 -23.64 -0.76 -3.29
C THR A 583 -23.06 -2.12 -3.67
N ASN A 584 -22.52 -2.25 -4.88
CA ASN A 584 -21.98 -3.48 -5.47
C ASN A 584 -22.98 -4.48 -6.09
N LYS A 585 -24.28 -4.16 -6.21
CA LYS A 585 -25.21 -4.99 -7.01
C LYS A 585 -25.23 -4.56 -8.47
N LYS A 586 -24.59 -5.35 -9.35
CA LYS A 586 -24.59 -5.16 -10.82
C LYS A 586 -25.95 -4.66 -11.33
N GLY A 587 -25.95 -3.44 -11.87
CA GLY A 587 -27.06 -2.88 -12.65
C GLY A 587 -28.24 -2.31 -11.85
N LYS A 588 -28.13 -2.10 -10.52
CA LYS A 588 -29.21 -1.46 -9.72
C LYS A 588 -28.88 -0.09 -9.13
N SER A 589 -27.61 0.31 -9.07
CA SER A 589 -27.14 1.62 -8.58
C SER A 589 -26.60 2.54 -9.69
N ALA A 590 -26.02 1.97 -10.76
CA ALA A 590 -25.57 2.71 -11.93
C ALA A 590 -26.75 3.36 -12.68
N GLN A 591 -26.73 4.68 -12.82
CA GLN A 591 -27.74 5.42 -13.58
C GLN A 591 -27.29 5.68 -15.03
N ASP A 592 -25.98 5.87 -15.26
CA ASP A 592 -25.46 6.30 -16.55
C ASP A 592 -24.60 5.18 -17.20
N VAL A 593 -24.93 4.88 -18.45
CA VAL A 593 -24.25 3.87 -19.29
C VAL A 593 -23.61 4.59 -20.45
N VAL A 594 -22.28 4.62 -20.48
CA VAL A 594 -21.50 5.31 -21.51
C VAL A 594 -20.87 4.29 -22.44
N LYS A 595 -20.95 4.52 -23.74
CA LYS A 595 -20.32 3.63 -24.73
C LYS A 595 -18.80 3.82 -24.72
N LEU A 596 -18.05 2.74 -24.65
CA LEU A 596 -16.60 2.79 -24.75
C LEU A 596 -16.19 3.08 -26.22
N PRO A 597 -15.37 4.10 -26.50
CA PRO A 597 -14.92 4.37 -27.86
C PRO A 597 -14.17 3.19 -28.46
N ARG A 598 -14.45 2.87 -29.72
CA ARG A 598 -13.93 1.66 -30.37
C ARG A 598 -12.43 1.72 -30.55
N THR A 599 -11.90 2.91 -30.82
CA THR A 599 -10.48 3.15 -31.10
C THR A 599 -9.94 4.33 -30.30
N VAL A 600 -8.62 4.35 -30.08
CA VAL A 600 -7.95 5.49 -29.43
C VAL A 600 -8.13 6.78 -30.24
N GLU A 601 -8.18 6.71 -31.58
CA GLU A 601 -8.37 7.91 -32.41
C GLU A 601 -9.79 8.47 -32.26
N GLU A 602 -10.81 7.62 -32.18
CA GLU A 602 -12.17 8.03 -31.86
C GLU A 602 -12.22 8.70 -30.47
N ALA A 603 -11.59 8.09 -29.46
CA ALA A 603 -11.50 8.66 -28.12
C ALA A 603 -10.83 10.05 -28.12
N LYS A 604 -9.69 10.21 -28.81
CA LYS A 604 -9.02 11.51 -28.98
C LYS A 604 -9.89 12.55 -29.68
N ASN A 605 -10.76 12.15 -30.59
CA ASN A 605 -11.69 13.07 -31.26
C ASN A 605 -12.82 13.51 -30.32
N ILE A 606 -13.32 12.62 -29.46
CA ILE A 606 -14.33 12.95 -28.44
C ILE A 606 -13.77 14.00 -27.47
N ILE A 607 -12.57 13.76 -26.92
CA ILE A 607 -11.90 14.71 -26.00
C ILE A 607 -11.71 16.08 -26.68
N ARG A 608 -11.12 16.11 -27.88
CA ARG A 608 -10.90 17.35 -28.63
C ARG A 608 -12.18 18.14 -28.89
N LYS A 609 -13.29 17.45 -29.19
CA LYS A 609 -14.59 18.11 -29.40
C LYS A 609 -15.09 18.78 -28.12
N PHE A 610 -15.03 18.07 -27.00
CA PHE A 610 -15.44 18.59 -25.70
C PHE A 610 -14.58 19.80 -25.28
N GLU A 611 -13.25 19.68 -25.33
CA GLU A 611 -12.33 20.77 -24.98
C GLU A 611 -12.45 21.98 -25.90
N SER A 612 -12.76 21.77 -27.20
CA SER A 612 -12.97 22.88 -28.14
C SER A 612 -14.19 23.75 -27.80
N ALA A 613 -15.09 23.25 -26.96
CA ALA A 613 -16.26 23.97 -26.46
C ALA A 613 -16.01 24.70 -25.13
N ALA A 614 -14.79 24.66 -24.59
CA ALA A 614 -14.42 25.32 -23.34
C ALA A 614 -14.85 26.80 -23.33
N VAL A 615 -15.55 27.19 -22.26
CA VAL A 615 -16.08 28.54 -22.08
C VAL A 615 -15.05 29.41 -21.35
N ASN A 616 -15.03 30.70 -21.64
CA ASN A 616 -14.04 31.64 -21.08
C ASN A 616 -13.99 31.54 -19.54
N ASN A 617 -12.77 31.48 -18.98
CA ASN A 617 -12.40 31.40 -17.56
C ASN A 617 -12.45 30.01 -16.89
N ILE A 618 -13.04 28.96 -17.48
CA ILE A 618 -13.03 27.62 -16.85
C ILE A 618 -11.62 27.02 -16.75
N GLY A 619 -10.73 27.38 -17.66
CA GLY A 619 -9.31 27.00 -17.63
C GLY A 619 -8.48 27.74 -16.59
N ASP A 620 -9.02 28.81 -15.97
CA ASP A 620 -8.36 29.57 -14.90
C ASP A 620 -8.78 29.07 -13.51
N VAL A 621 -9.75 28.14 -13.43
CA VAL A 621 -10.21 27.53 -12.18
C VAL A 621 -9.28 26.37 -11.84
N PRO A 622 -8.67 26.33 -10.63
CA PRO A 622 -7.88 25.17 -10.23
C PRO A 622 -8.77 23.94 -10.09
N ASP A 623 -8.25 22.79 -10.49
CA ASP A 623 -8.92 21.50 -10.45
C ASP A 623 -9.19 21.02 -9.01
N ASN A 624 -8.29 21.40 -8.09
CA ASN A 624 -8.35 21.12 -6.67
C ASN A 624 -7.79 22.29 -5.84
N VAL A 625 -8.14 22.34 -4.55
CA VAL A 625 -7.70 23.38 -3.58
C VAL A 625 -7.03 22.79 -2.34
N CYS A 626 -6.79 21.47 -2.33
CA CYS A 626 -6.21 20.76 -1.18
C CYS A 626 -4.83 21.30 -0.75
N GLN A 627 -4.06 21.87 -1.69
CA GLN A 627 -2.76 22.51 -1.45
C GLN A 627 -2.81 23.66 -0.44
N ASP A 628 -3.97 24.28 -0.23
CA ASP A 628 -4.14 25.41 0.69
C ASP A 628 -4.09 25.02 2.16
N ALA A 629 -4.18 23.72 2.47
CA ALA A 629 -3.85 23.20 3.79
C ALA A 629 -2.33 23.23 4.06
N LEU A 630 -1.51 23.30 3.01
CA LEU A 630 -0.04 23.32 3.06
C LEU A 630 0.51 24.74 2.87
N ARG A 631 1.83 24.87 2.67
CA ARG A 631 2.48 26.17 2.39
C ARG A 631 2.42 26.58 0.91
N SER A 632 1.21 26.63 0.34
CA SER A 632 1.02 27.06 -1.06
C SER A 632 1.30 28.55 -1.27
N GLY A 633 1.12 29.37 -0.22
CA GLY A 633 1.11 30.83 -0.34
C GLY A 633 -0.20 31.37 -0.94
N VAL A 634 -1.14 30.49 -1.26
CA VAL A 634 -2.50 30.78 -1.72
C VAL A 634 -3.48 30.44 -0.59
N ASN A 635 -4.71 30.91 -0.71
CA ASN A 635 -5.75 30.67 0.28
C ASN A 635 -7.07 30.37 -0.40
N VAL A 636 -7.79 29.39 0.14
CA VAL A 636 -9.09 28.95 -0.40
C VAL A 636 -10.05 30.11 -0.61
N LYS A 637 -9.97 31.18 0.20
CA LYS A 637 -10.79 32.40 0.05
C LYS A 637 -10.61 33.11 -1.30
N THR A 638 -9.42 33.06 -1.87
CA THR A 638 -9.06 33.78 -3.10
C THR A 638 -9.11 32.89 -4.34
N GLU A 639 -9.36 31.59 -4.17
CA GLU A 639 -9.41 30.65 -5.30
C GLU A 639 -10.61 30.93 -6.22
N ALA A 640 -10.33 31.00 -7.52
CA ALA A 640 -11.31 31.33 -8.55
C ALA A 640 -12.38 30.24 -8.68
N TRP A 641 -13.59 30.62 -9.11
CA TRP A 641 -14.69 29.70 -9.40
C TRP A 641 -15.48 30.21 -10.60
N ALA A 642 -15.86 29.31 -11.52
CA ALA A 642 -16.56 29.66 -12.76
C ALA A 642 -18.09 29.49 -12.69
N GLY A 643 -18.63 28.97 -11.58
CA GLY A 643 -20.07 28.80 -11.37
C GLY A 643 -20.67 29.77 -10.36
N THR A 644 -21.88 29.48 -9.93
CA THR A 644 -22.56 30.18 -8.82
C THR A 644 -21.97 29.81 -7.46
N GLU A 645 -22.21 30.64 -6.44
CA GLU A 645 -21.80 30.35 -5.05
C GLU A 645 -22.38 29.04 -4.51
N GLN A 646 -23.61 28.69 -4.92
CA GLN A 646 -24.24 27.43 -4.53
C GLN A 646 -23.56 26.24 -5.20
N GLU A 647 -23.19 26.35 -6.48
CA GLU A 647 -22.43 25.30 -7.15
C GLU A 647 -21.03 25.14 -6.54
N GLU A 648 -20.40 26.23 -6.09
CA GLU A 648 -19.12 26.14 -5.37
C GLU A 648 -19.29 25.36 -4.07
N LEU A 649 -20.33 25.68 -3.30
CA LEU A 649 -20.66 25.02 -2.04
C LEU A 649 -20.94 23.51 -2.25
N ASP A 650 -21.72 23.18 -3.29
CA ASP A 650 -22.03 21.80 -3.69
C ASP A 650 -20.79 21.01 -4.20
N SER A 651 -19.70 21.71 -4.51
CA SER A 651 -18.44 21.11 -4.99
C SER A 651 -17.41 20.90 -3.88
N ILE A 652 -17.63 21.47 -2.69
CA ILE A 652 -16.70 21.34 -1.55
C ILE A 652 -16.90 19.99 -0.87
N VAL A 653 -15.83 19.22 -0.80
CA VAL A 653 -15.84 17.83 -0.32
C VAL A 653 -14.75 17.58 0.74
N THR A 654 -14.94 16.55 1.55
CA THR A 654 -13.94 16.00 2.48
C THR A 654 -13.92 14.49 2.43
N GLU A 655 -12.74 13.92 2.68
CA GLU A 655 -12.52 12.50 2.89
C GLU A 655 -11.32 12.30 3.83
N GLN A 656 -11.28 11.17 4.54
CA GLN A 656 -10.08 10.78 5.28
C GLN A 656 -8.91 10.59 4.31
N CYS A 657 -7.69 10.97 4.73
CA CYS A 657 -6.49 10.50 4.05
C CYS A 657 -6.18 9.12 4.60
N TYR A 658 -6.34 8.09 3.78
CA TYR A 658 -6.22 6.71 4.24
C TYR A 658 -4.75 6.40 4.50
N ILE A 659 -4.39 6.36 5.77
CA ILE A 659 -3.07 5.94 6.21
C ILE A 659 -2.92 4.46 5.83
N HIS A 660 -2.00 4.17 4.94
CA HIS A 660 -1.58 2.85 4.49
C HIS A 660 -0.19 2.46 4.99
N THR A 661 0.54 3.40 5.58
CA THR A 661 1.87 3.22 6.18
C THR A 661 1.99 1.99 7.08
N LYS A 662 3.19 1.41 7.22
CA LYS A 662 3.58 0.51 8.32
C LYS A 662 4.98 0.87 8.84
N LEU A 663 5.05 1.92 9.64
CA LEU A 663 6.29 2.55 10.09
C LEU A 663 6.27 2.74 11.60
N MET A 664 7.39 2.44 12.27
CA MET A 664 7.68 2.93 13.61
C MET A 664 9.08 3.51 13.69
N ILE A 665 9.19 4.74 14.22
CA ILE A 665 10.46 5.43 14.48
C ILE A 665 10.62 5.60 15.99
N VAL A 666 11.76 5.15 16.52
CA VAL A 666 12.10 5.19 17.93
C VAL A 666 13.28 6.13 18.15
N ASP A 667 13.07 7.12 19.03
CA ASP A 667 14.06 8.08 19.52
C ASP A 667 14.86 8.82 18.41
N ASP A 668 14.28 9.03 17.23
CA ASP A 668 14.99 9.52 16.03
C ASP A 668 16.30 8.76 15.74
N ARG A 669 16.34 7.45 16.01
CA ARG A 669 17.54 6.61 15.83
C ARG A 669 17.29 5.27 15.16
N ARG A 670 16.13 4.66 15.42
CA ARG A 670 15.80 3.32 14.95
C ARG A 670 14.49 3.37 14.20
N ILE A 671 14.46 2.70 13.06
CA ILE A 671 13.28 2.64 12.20
C ILE A 671 12.94 1.17 12.02
N ILE A 672 11.65 0.83 12.03
CA ILE A 672 11.13 -0.38 11.42
C ILE A 672 10.10 0.01 10.37
N CYS A 673 10.25 -0.51 9.15
CA CYS A 673 9.34 -0.23 8.03
C CYS A 673 9.17 -1.46 7.16
N GLY A 674 7.97 -1.71 6.65
CA GLY A 674 7.67 -2.89 5.84
C GLY A 674 6.21 -2.98 5.42
N SER A 675 5.71 -4.21 5.28
CA SER A 675 4.31 -4.50 4.93
C SER A 675 3.44 -4.87 6.13
N ALA A 676 4.06 -5.22 7.27
CA ALA A 676 3.37 -5.78 8.43
C ALA A 676 2.55 -4.74 9.20
N ASN A 677 1.23 -4.97 9.22
CA ASN A 677 0.31 -4.22 10.07
C ASN A 677 0.47 -4.61 11.55
N LEU A 678 0.00 -3.81 12.50
CA LEU A 678 0.18 -4.07 13.94
C LEU A 678 -0.82 -5.08 14.52
N ASN A 679 -0.88 -6.29 13.99
CA ASN A 679 -1.95 -7.22 14.31
C ASN A 679 -1.60 -8.70 14.24
N ASP A 680 -2.47 -9.59 14.70
CA ASP A 680 -2.15 -11.02 14.73
C ASP A 680 -1.85 -11.57 13.32
N ARG A 681 -2.67 -11.19 12.33
CA ARG A 681 -2.51 -11.58 10.93
C ARG A 681 -1.11 -11.29 10.37
N SER A 682 -0.50 -10.16 10.71
CA SER A 682 0.82 -9.75 10.21
C SER A 682 1.97 -10.09 11.19
N GLN A 683 1.71 -10.16 12.51
CA GLN A 683 2.76 -10.24 13.54
C GLN A 683 3.03 -11.67 14.03
N ARG A 684 2.09 -12.60 13.86
CA ARG A 684 2.22 -13.95 14.45
C ARG A 684 3.08 -14.92 13.64
N GLY A 685 3.41 -14.59 12.39
CA GLY A 685 4.19 -15.44 11.49
C GLY A 685 3.39 -16.56 10.81
N ASP A 686 2.40 -17.13 11.50
CA ASP A 686 1.57 -18.26 11.06
C ASP A 686 0.33 -17.86 10.23
N HIS A 687 0.14 -16.58 9.97
CA HIS A 687 -0.95 -16.01 9.17
C HIS A 687 -0.40 -15.44 7.86
N ASP A 688 -0.53 -14.14 7.58
CA ASP A 688 0.00 -13.52 6.36
C ASP A 688 1.52 -13.56 6.32
N SER A 689 2.08 -13.77 5.12
CA SER A 689 3.50 -13.51 4.94
C SER A 689 3.75 -12.02 4.78
N GLU A 690 4.77 -11.54 5.50
CA GLU A 690 5.12 -10.13 5.57
C GLU A 690 6.64 -9.97 5.53
N ILE A 691 7.10 -8.78 5.14
CA ILE A 691 8.51 -8.43 5.17
C ILE A 691 8.71 -7.04 5.75
N ALA A 692 9.74 -6.86 6.56
CA ALA A 692 10.12 -5.58 7.13
C ALA A 692 11.64 -5.47 7.26
N ILE A 693 12.12 -4.25 7.48
CA ILE A 693 13.51 -4.00 7.80
C ILE A 693 13.62 -3.13 9.05
N VAL A 694 14.63 -3.41 9.88
CA VAL A 694 15.09 -2.51 10.94
C VAL A 694 16.31 -1.75 10.45
N ILE A 695 16.31 -0.42 10.63
CA ILE A 695 17.37 0.46 10.17
C ILE A 695 17.92 1.28 11.35
N GLU A 696 19.25 1.33 11.47
CA GLU A 696 19.97 2.22 12.37
C GLU A 696 21.05 2.97 11.57
N ASP A 697 20.90 4.28 11.46
CA ASP A 697 21.81 5.14 10.69
C ASP A 697 22.97 5.63 11.56
N ASN A 698 24.21 5.42 11.09
CA ASN A 698 25.41 5.93 11.77
C ASN A 698 25.78 7.37 11.35
N ASP A 699 25.13 7.93 10.32
CA ASP A 699 25.20 9.37 10.04
C ASP A 699 24.33 10.09 11.07
N MET A 700 24.96 10.86 11.97
CA MET A 700 24.29 11.45 13.12
C MET A 700 24.23 12.97 12.99
N ILE A 701 23.10 13.57 13.35
CA ILE A 701 22.91 15.01 13.44
C ILE A 701 22.74 15.44 14.90
N GLU A 702 23.27 16.62 15.25
CA GLU A 702 22.98 17.25 16.54
C GLU A 702 21.59 17.91 16.47
N THR A 703 20.75 17.62 17.45
CA THR A 703 19.42 18.21 17.60
C THR A 703 19.01 18.29 19.08
N THR A 704 17.72 18.48 19.35
CA THR A 704 17.17 18.62 20.70
C THR A 704 16.14 17.53 20.98
N MET A 705 16.15 16.97 22.19
CA MET A 705 15.16 16.02 22.70
C MET A 705 14.84 16.38 24.16
N ASN A 706 13.60 16.76 24.45
CA ASN A 706 13.18 17.30 25.74
C ASN A 706 14.08 18.48 26.21
N GLY A 707 14.31 19.44 25.31
CA GLY A 707 15.11 20.65 25.58
C GLY A 707 16.62 20.41 25.75
N LYS A 708 17.10 19.17 25.59
CA LYS A 708 18.52 18.81 25.75
C LYS A 708 19.15 18.46 24.42
N LYS A 709 20.44 18.77 24.25
CA LYS A 709 21.24 18.31 23.10
C LYS A 709 21.15 16.80 22.96
N TYR A 710 20.89 16.34 21.74
CA TYR A 710 20.67 14.94 21.42
C TYR A 710 21.28 14.63 20.05
N MET A 711 21.92 13.48 19.92
CA MET A 711 22.38 12.99 18.62
C MET A 711 21.32 12.06 18.04
N ALA A 712 20.72 12.45 16.91
CA ALA A 712 19.74 11.67 16.19
C ALA A 712 20.37 11.05 14.92
N GLY A 713 19.89 9.88 14.50
CA GLY A 713 20.24 9.32 13.20
C GLY A 713 19.59 10.15 12.10
N LYS A 714 20.36 10.58 11.11
CA LYS A 714 19.91 11.53 10.08
C LYS A 714 18.72 11.00 9.29
N LEU A 715 18.74 9.72 8.91
CA LEU A 715 17.62 9.09 8.23
C LEU A 715 16.33 9.12 9.08
N ALA A 716 16.42 8.70 10.35
CA ALA A 716 15.26 8.64 11.24
C ALA A 716 14.69 10.03 11.55
N ALA A 717 15.57 11.00 11.84
CA ALA A 717 15.17 12.38 12.10
C ALA A 717 14.53 13.05 10.88
N SER A 718 15.14 12.94 9.69
CA SER A 718 14.56 13.52 8.47
C SER A 718 13.20 12.89 8.14
N TRP A 719 13.06 11.58 8.28
CA TRP A 719 11.81 10.88 7.97
C TRP A 719 10.67 11.30 8.89
N ARG A 720 10.86 11.23 10.22
CA ARG A 720 9.83 11.65 11.18
C ARG A 720 9.43 13.11 10.96
N ARG A 721 10.41 13.98 10.76
CA ARG A 721 10.15 15.42 10.62
C ARG A 721 9.47 15.75 9.30
N SER A 722 9.78 15.05 8.21
CA SER A 722 9.06 15.20 6.95
C SER A 722 7.59 14.84 7.11
N LEU A 723 7.28 13.69 7.69
CA LEU A 723 5.90 13.25 7.96
C LEU A 723 5.16 14.24 8.88
N MET A 724 5.77 14.65 10.00
CA MET A 724 5.15 15.61 10.89
C MET A 724 4.94 16.99 10.25
N ARG A 725 5.83 17.43 9.34
CA ARG A 725 5.66 18.70 8.61
C ARG A 725 4.53 18.63 7.60
N GLU A 726 4.37 17.50 6.91
CA GLU A 726 3.21 17.27 6.05
C GLU A 726 1.91 17.32 6.85
N HIS A 727 1.83 16.54 7.93
CA HIS A 727 0.62 16.44 8.75
C HIS A 727 0.22 17.76 9.40
N LEU A 728 1.19 18.65 9.67
CA LEU A 728 0.98 19.99 10.24
C LEU A 728 0.82 21.11 9.20
N GLY A 729 0.94 20.83 7.90
CA GLY A 729 0.86 21.85 6.84
C GLY A 729 2.08 22.78 6.81
N LEU A 730 3.23 22.30 7.27
CA LEU A 730 4.52 23.00 7.24
C LEU A 730 5.35 22.67 6.00
N SER A 731 4.92 21.68 5.21
CA SER A 731 5.54 21.35 3.92
C SER A 731 5.03 22.28 2.80
N ALA A 732 5.88 22.53 1.81
CA ALA A 732 5.43 23.14 0.56
C ALA A 732 4.57 22.11 -0.21
N PRO A 733 3.52 22.55 -0.92
CA PRO A 733 2.77 21.63 -1.78
C PRO A 733 3.64 21.16 -2.92
N LEU A 734 3.41 19.91 -3.32
CA LEU A 734 4.01 19.32 -4.50
C LEU A 734 3.07 19.61 -5.69
N PRO A 735 3.48 20.46 -6.66
CA PRO A 735 2.61 20.80 -7.79
C PRO A 735 2.41 19.61 -8.74
N PRO A 736 1.37 19.64 -9.60
CA PRO A 736 1.18 18.65 -10.66
C PRO A 736 2.44 18.50 -11.53
N GLN A 737 2.80 17.26 -11.87
CA GLN A 737 4.07 16.98 -12.55
C GLN A 737 4.10 17.64 -13.94
N LEU A 738 5.03 18.57 -14.14
CA LEU A 738 5.42 19.04 -15.47
C LEU A 738 6.79 18.45 -15.82
N PRO A 739 7.02 17.98 -17.06
CA PRO A 739 8.31 17.44 -17.50
C PRO A 739 9.52 18.36 -17.23
N THR A 740 9.29 19.66 -17.06
CA THR A 740 10.34 20.66 -16.86
C THR A 740 10.92 20.69 -15.44
N ASN A 741 10.20 20.17 -14.44
CA ASN A 741 10.54 20.36 -13.02
C ASN A 741 10.85 19.03 -12.29
N GLN A 742 11.01 17.93 -13.03
CA GLN A 742 11.18 16.58 -12.49
C GLN A 742 12.22 15.77 -13.28
N PRO A 743 12.91 14.80 -12.63
CA PRO A 743 12.82 14.46 -11.22
C PRO A 743 13.63 15.41 -10.32
N ASN A 744 13.13 15.63 -9.11
CA ASN A 744 13.94 16.18 -8.02
C ASN A 744 14.67 15.04 -7.28
N ASP A 745 15.54 15.38 -6.32
CA ASP A 745 16.33 14.38 -5.62
C ASP A 745 15.50 13.43 -4.75
N ASN A 746 14.36 13.84 -4.19
CA ASN A 746 13.50 12.97 -3.36
C ASN A 746 12.78 11.87 -4.19
N MET A 747 12.51 12.15 -5.47
CA MET A 747 11.88 11.22 -6.41
C MET A 747 12.83 10.12 -6.92
N LYS A 748 14.14 10.34 -6.88
CA LYS A 748 15.13 9.36 -7.39
C LYS A 748 15.30 8.20 -6.42
N ALA A 749 15.67 7.02 -6.90
CA ALA A 749 16.03 5.91 -6.03
C ALA A 749 17.36 6.15 -5.27
N ALA A 750 17.64 5.34 -4.25
CA ALA A 750 19.00 5.16 -3.75
C ALA A 750 19.96 4.89 -4.94
N PRO A 751 21.20 5.43 -4.96
CA PRO A 751 21.94 6.01 -3.85
C PRO A 751 21.76 7.53 -3.68
N VAL A 752 20.86 8.18 -4.43
CA VAL A 752 20.63 9.62 -4.27
C VAL A 752 19.99 9.87 -2.90
N HIS A 753 20.60 10.68 -2.05
CA HIS A 753 20.05 11.00 -0.73
C HIS A 753 18.78 11.86 -0.82
N ASN A 754 17.92 11.79 0.19
CA ASN A 754 16.84 12.75 0.35
C ASN A 754 17.41 14.16 0.52
N HIS A 755 16.83 15.14 -0.18
CA HIS A 755 17.08 16.54 0.05
C HIS A 755 16.20 17.02 1.21
N TYR A 756 16.84 17.44 2.31
CA TYR A 756 16.17 17.90 3.53
C TYR A 756 16.84 19.16 4.08
N ASP A 757 16.05 20.18 4.40
CA ASP A 757 16.47 21.52 4.83
C ASP A 757 16.62 21.63 6.36
N PHE A 758 17.55 20.85 6.94
CA PHE A 758 17.83 20.90 8.38
C PHE A 758 18.13 22.33 8.87
N GLY A 759 17.53 22.71 9.98
CA GLY A 759 17.66 24.03 10.60
C GLY A 759 16.72 25.09 10.04
N SER A 760 15.87 24.78 9.06
CA SER A 760 14.81 25.71 8.65
C SER A 760 13.80 25.93 9.77
N PRO A 761 13.04 27.05 9.78
CA PRO A 761 12.02 27.29 10.79
C PRO A 761 11.01 26.13 10.94
N ASP A 762 10.73 25.42 9.85
CA ASP A 762 9.75 24.34 9.80
C ASP A 762 10.33 23.03 10.33
N ASP A 763 11.60 22.75 10.02
CA ASP A 763 12.35 21.66 10.65
C ASP A 763 12.42 21.87 12.17
N LEU A 764 12.78 23.08 12.61
CA LEU A 764 12.91 23.41 14.03
C LEU A 764 11.59 23.30 14.79
N ALA A 765 10.45 23.62 14.15
CA ALA A 765 9.13 23.50 14.75
C ALA A 765 8.76 22.05 15.11
N VAL A 766 9.34 21.06 14.41
CA VAL A 766 9.09 19.63 14.65
C VAL A 766 10.34 18.89 15.15
N ALA A 767 11.44 19.60 15.43
CA ALA A 767 12.73 18.98 15.73
C ALA A 767 12.72 18.19 17.04
N ASP A 768 12.12 18.75 18.09
CA ASP A 768 12.00 18.13 19.42
C ASP A 768 10.55 17.67 19.65
N PRO A 769 10.26 16.37 19.48
CA PRO A 769 8.91 15.83 19.64
C PRO A 769 8.42 15.83 21.09
N LEU A 770 9.26 16.22 22.05
CA LEU A 770 8.89 16.32 23.47
C LEU A 770 8.82 17.76 23.97
N SER A 771 9.11 18.76 23.13
CA SER A 771 9.00 20.17 23.50
C SER A 771 7.53 20.57 23.72
N ASP A 772 7.28 21.47 24.67
CA ASP A 772 5.91 21.94 24.93
C ASP A 772 5.38 22.73 23.73
N GLU A 773 6.26 23.43 23.01
CA GLU A 773 5.95 24.13 21.77
C GLU A 773 5.43 23.18 20.69
N PHE A 774 6.14 22.08 20.43
CA PHE A 774 5.70 21.08 19.44
C PHE A 774 4.41 20.39 19.88
N VAL A 775 4.31 19.95 21.15
CA VAL A 775 3.12 19.28 21.66
C VAL A 775 1.89 20.19 21.56
N ASN A 776 2.04 21.48 21.87
CA ASN A 776 0.96 22.45 21.73
C ASN A 776 0.57 22.67 20.26
N LEU A 777 1.55 22.79 19.35
CA LEU A 777 1.31 22.91 17.91
C LEU A 777 0.54 21.69 17.39
N TRP A 778 1.02 20.48 17.67
CA TRP A 778 0.43 19.21 17.27
C TRP A 778 -1.02 19.09 17.76
N ASN A 779 -1.24 19.30 19.05
CA ASN A 779 -2.56 19.16 19.65
C ASN A 779 -3.54 20.24 19.17
N THR A 780 -3.09 21.48 19.04
CA THR A 780 -3.96 22.60 18.63
C THR A 780 -4.38 22.44 17.18
N THR A 781 -3.45 22.08 16.29
CA THR A 781 -3.74 21.82 14.87
C THR A 781 -4.76 20.70 14.72
N GLY A 782 -4.50 19.52 15.32
CA GLY A 782 -5.39 18.37 15.17
C GLY A 782 -6.80 18.61 15.72
N LYS A 783 -6.93 19.32 16.85
CA LYS A 783 -8.24 19.68 17.44
C LYS A 783 -8.97 20.73 16.61
N THR A 784 -8.27 21.78 16.17
CA THR A 784 -8.86 22.84 15.34
C THR A 784 -9.37 22.27 14.02
N ASN A 785 -8.56 21.44 13.35
CA ASN A 785 -8.96 20.77 12.12
C ASN A 785 -10.20 19.90 12.34
N ARG A 786 -10.21 19.05 13.40
CA ARG A 786 -11.36 18.20 13.76
C ARG A 786 -12.63 19.02 13.95
N GLU A 787 -12.56 20.11 14.73
CA GLU A 787 -13.72 20.98 14.99
C GLU A 787 -14.29 21.58 13.70
N ILE A 788 -13.43 22.03 12.79
CA ILE A 788 -13.82 22.59 11.51
C ILE A 788 -14.48 21.53 10.62
N PHE A 789 -13.86 20.34 10.49
CA PHE A 789 -14.43 19.25 9.70
C PHE A 789 -15.80 18.81 10.23
N GLU A 790 -15.95 18.69 11.56
CA GLU A 790 -17.23 18.38 12.18
C GLU A 790 -18.26 19.49 12.00
N HIS A 791 -17.84 20.75 11.99
CA HIS A 791 -18.72 21.90 11.80
C HIS A 791 -19.26 21.99 10.37
N ILE A 792 -18.41 21.78 9.37
CA ILE A 792 -18.79 21.95 7.96
C ILE A 792 -19.48 20.69 7.42
N PHE A 793 -18.89 19.52 7.65
CA PHE A 793 -19.23 18.28 6.95
C PHE A 793 -19.95 17.26 7.82
N ARG A 794 -19.96 17.47 9.13
CA ARG A 794 -20.50 16.51 10.11
C ARG A 794 -19.94 15.10 9.90
N CYS A 795 -18.63 15.01 9.74
CA CYS A 795 -17.93 13.75 9.54
C CYS A 795 -18.19 12.77 10.70
N VAL A 796 -18.21 11.49 10.38
CA VAL A 796 -18.15 10.40 11.36
C VAL A 796 -16.91 9.55 11.08
N PRO A 797 -16.24 9.03 12.12
CA PRO A 797 -16.54 9.09 13.55
C PRO A 797 -16.33 10.47 14.22
N THR A 798 -16.95 10.68 15.39
CA THR A 798 -16.85 11.91 16.21
C THR A 798 -17.18 11.65 17.69
N ASP A 799 -16.50 12.31 18.62
CA ASP A 799 -16.80 12.20 20.07
C ASP A 799 -18.13 12.84 20.49
N LYS A 800 -18.79 13.57 19.57
CA LYS A 800 -20.15 14.08 19.73
C LYS A 800 -21.22 12.98 19.65
N VAL A 801 -20.85 11.79 19.18
CA VAL A 801 -21.76 10.65 18.97
C VAL A 801 -21.29 9.44 19.79
N ARG A 802 -21.98 9.19 20.91
CA ARG A 802 -21.67 8.12 21.87
C ARG A 802 -22.55 6.88 21.73
N ASN A 803 -23.64 6.93 20.98
CA ASN A 803 -24.53 5.79 20.70
C ASN A 803 -25.25 5.92 19.34
N TRP A 804 -25.94 4.87 18.89
CA TRP A 804 -26.66 4.85 17.61
C TRP A 804 -27.84 5.83 17.53
N ALA A 805 -28.46 6.17 18.66
CA ALA A 805 -29.54 7.17 18.67
C ALA A 805 -28.97 8.55 18.32
N GLN A 806 -27.87 8.93 18.97
CA GLN A 806 -27.13 10.15 18.66
C GLN A 806 -26.56 10.13 17.23
N TYR A 807 -26.06 8.98 16.76
CA TYR A 807 -25.62 8.82 15.36
C TYR A 807 -26.75 9.12 14.38
N GLY A 808 -27.93 8.54 14.62
CA GLY A 808 -29.10 8.76 13.78
C GLY A 808 -29.59 10.21 13.82
N GLU A 809 -29.50 10.91 14.94
CA GLU A 809 -29.80 12.35 15.04
C GLU A 809 -28.75 13.21 14.31
N TYR A 810 -27.48 12.88 14.50
CA TYR A 810 -26.36 13.61 13.93
C TYR A 810 -26.36 13.56 12.39
N ILE A 811 -26.58 12.38 11.81
CA ILE A 811 -26.66 12.19 10.37
C ILE A 811 -27.99 12.71 9.78
N ARG A 812 -29.14 12.51 10.46
CA ARG A 812 -30.43 13.06 9.97
C ARG A 812 -30.42 14.58 9.86
N ALA A 813 -29.70 15.25 10.75
CA ALA A 813 -29.57 16.70 10.70
C ALA A 813 -28.78 17.20 9.47
N SER A 814 -28.08 16.31 8.75
CA SER A 814 -27.48 16.56 7.43
C SER A 814 -28.48 16.45 6.26
N GLY A 815 -29.74 16.04 6.48
CA GLY A 815 -30.73 15.91 5.40
C GLY A 815 -30.34 14.88 4.33
N SER A 816 -30.71 15.14 3.06
CA SER A 816 -30.38 14.31 1.89
C SER A 816 -29.04 14.71 1.24
N ILE A 817 -28.07 15.15 2.04
CA ILE A 817 -26.78 15.60 1.52
C ILE A 817 -25.90 14.38 1.20
N LYS A 818 -25.17 14.50 0.09
CA LYS A 818 -24.24 13.48 -0.40
C LYS A 818 -23.12 13.25 0.63
N THR A 819 -22.63 12.03 0.70
CA THR A 819 -21.52 11.69 1.62
C THR A 819 -20.27 12.52 1.30
N GLY A 820 -19.64 13.11 2.32
CA GLY A 820 -18.42 13.93 2.16
C GLY A 820 -18.66 15.39 1.76
N HIS A 821 -19.90 15.79 1.45
CA HIS A 821 -20.25 17.18 1.07
C HIS A 821 -20.60 18.04 2.28
N VAL A 822 -20.61 19.36 2.10
CA VAL A 822 -21.00 20.33 3.14
C VAL A 822 -22.39 19.99 3.68
N ALA A 823 -22.46 19.62 4.95
CA ALA A 823 -23.66 19.05 5.57
C ALA A 823 -24.66 20.11 6.08
N HIS A 824 -24.26 21.37 6.14
CA HIS A 824 -25.08 22.45 6.65
C HIS A 824 -25.61 23.35 5.53
N ALA A 825 -26.84 23.09 5.09
CA ALA A 825 -27.53 23.89 4.05
C ALA A 825 -27.72 25.39 4.41
N ALA A 826 -27.45 25.79 5.66
CA ALA A 826 -27.54 27.17 6.12
C ALA A 826 -26.20 27.93 6.02
N LEU A 827 -25.07 27.24 5.84
CA LEU A 827 -23.77 27.90 5.71
C LEU A 827 -23.62 28.52 4.32
N SER A 828 -23.20 29.77 4.25
CA SER A 828 -22.77 30.39 3.00
C SER A 828 -21.40 29.87 2.58
N VAL A 829 -21.11 29.91 1.26
CA VAL A 829 -19.78 29.56 0.74
C VAL A 829 -18.66 30.37 1.40
N GLN A 830 -18.92 31.64 1.73
CA GLN A 830 -17.93 32.50 2.36
C GLN A 830 -17.62 32.09 3.81
N GLU A 831 -18.62 31.61 4.57
CA GLU A 831 -18.42 31.05 5.91
C GLU A 831 -17.60 29.75 5.83
N VAL A 832 -17.95 28.85 4.91
CA VAL A 832 -17.19 27.62 4.67
C VAL A 832 -15.74 27.92 4.30
N LYS A 833 -15.48 28.81 3.33
CA LYS A 833 -14.13 29.22 2.94
C LYS A 833 -13.39 29.90 4.10
N ASN A 834 -14.08 30.63 4.98
CA ASN A 834 -13.48 31.22 6.16
C ASN A 834 -13.00 30.17 7.17
N ASP A 835 -13.76 29.09 7.35
CA ASP A 835 -13.37 28.02 8.26
C ASP A 835 -12.31 27.10 7.64
N LEU A 836 -12.47 26.69 6.38
CA LEU A 836 -11.46 25.90 5.66
C LEU A 836 -10.09 26.60 5.63
N SER A 837 -10.06 27.93 5.52
CA SER A 837 -8.81 28.70 5.53
C SER A 837 -7.98 28.59 6.81
N LYS A 838 -8.58 28.09 7.90
CA LYS A 838 -7.92 27.86 9.19
C LYS A 838 -7.32 26.46 9.29
N ILE A 839 -7.71 25.52 8.43
CA ILE A 839 -7.16 24.17 8.39
C ILE A 839 -5.68 24.24 8.01
N ARG A 840 -4.85 23.48 8.72
CA ARG A 840 -3.42 23.34 8.43
C ARG A 840 -3.04 21.86 8.44
N GLY A 841 -2.42 21.42 7.34
CA GLY A 841 -2.10 20.02 7.09
C GLY A 841 -3.34 19.12 7.15
N HIS A 842 -3.09 17.85 7.40
CA HIS A 842 -4.11 16.80 7.37
C HIS A 842 -4.41 16.22 8.74
N LEU A 843 -3.63 16.56 9.77
CA LEU A 843 -3.77 16.00 11.11
C LEU A 843 -5.13 16.33 11.72
N VAL A 844 -5.83 15.32 12.25
CA VAL A 844 -7.04 15.48 13.05
C VAL A 844 -6.97 14.63 14.31
N ASP A 845 -7.52 15.15 15.41
CA ASP A 845 -7.65 14.40 16.66
C ASP A 845 -8.53 13.14 16.46
N MET A 846 -8.15 12.02 17.06
CA MET A 846 -8.91 10.77 16.91
C MET A 846 -10.09 10.73 17.91
N PRO A 847 -11.33 10.48 17.44
CA PRO A 847 -12.50 10.39 18.31
C PRO A 847 -12.54 9.04 19.04
N ILE A 848 -11.89 8.97 20.20
CA ILE A 848 -11.79 7.75 21.01
C ILE A 848 -13.06 7.43 21.80
N HIS A 849 -14.01 8.37 21.91
CA HIS A 849 -15.29 8.22 22.60
C HIS A 849 -16.46 7.93 21.65
N PHE A 850 -16.21 7.83 20.34
CA PHE A 850 -17.23 7.45 19.37
C PHE A 850 -17.86 6.10 19.73
N LEU A 851 -19.20 6.08 19.80
CA LEU A 851 -20.04 4.93 20.14
C LEU A 851 -19.70 4.23 21.47
N GLU A 852 -19.03 4.90 22.42
CA GLU A 852 -18.59 4.25 23.66
C GLU A 852 -19.71 3.73 24.58
N GLU A 853 -20.96 4.19 24.40
CA GLU A 853 -22.11 3.70 25.16
C GLU A 853 -22.75 2.44 24.52
N GLU A 854 -22.25 1.98 23.38
CA GLU A 854 -22.72 0.75 22.75
C GLU A 854 -22.10 -0.49 23.40
N ALA A 855 -22.94 -1.31 24.04
CA ALA A 855 -22.49 -2.48 24.81
C ALA A 855 -21.59 -3.44 24.03
N TYR A 856 -21.77 -3.59 22.71
CA TYR A 856 -20.91 -4.48 21.91
C TYR A 856 -19.45 -3.99 21.81
N LEU A 857 -19.20 -2.70 22.02
CA LEU A 857 -17.86 -2.11 22.01
C LEU A 857 -17.18 -2.15 23.39
N THR A 858 -17.95 -2.35 24.47
CA THR A 858 -17.47 -2.23 25.85
C THR A 858 -17.62 -3.49 26.70
N GLU A 859 -18.58 -4.35 26.37
CA GLU A 859 -18.99 -5.52 27.16
C GLU A 859 -19.05 -6.80 26.32
N GLY A 860 -19.14 -7.96 26.99
CA GLY A 860 -19.31 -9.26 26.33
C GLY A 860 -18.03 -9.89 25.80
N ASP A 861 -18.18 -11.09 25.23
CA ASP A 861 -17.05 -11.87 24.71
C ASP A 861 -16.40 -11.13 23.55
N PHE A 862 -15.07 -11.03 23.62
CA PHE A 862 -14.25 -10.28 22.66
C PHE A 862 -14.45 -10.95 21.29
N MET A 863 -14.92 -10.18 20.30
CA MET A 863 -15.22 -10.67 18.94
C MET A 863 -16.46 -11.57 18.82
N SER A 864 -17.60 -11.08 19.31
CA SER A 864 -18.93 -11.68 19.02
C SER A 864 -19.32 -11.66 17.52
N VAL A 865 -18.48 -11.08 16.67
CA VAL A 865 -18.69 -11.03 15.21
C VAL A 865 -18.33 -12.38 14.56
N ASN A 866 -19.06 -12.74 13.50
CA ASN A 866 -18.95 -14.03 12.80
C ASN A 866 -17.48 -14.48 12.58
N SER A 867 -17.19 -15.74 12.91
CA SER A 867 -15.88 -16.40 12.78
C SER A 867 -15.20 -16.24 11.42
N VAL A 868 -15.97 -16.04 10.34
CA VAL A 868 -15.43 -15.77 9.00
C VAL A 868 -14.83 -14.36 8.89
N THR A 869 -15.48 -13.35 9.46
CA THR A 869 -14.98 -11.97 9.48
C THR A 869 -13.72 -11.87 10.34
N LEU A 870 -13.72 -12.59 11.47
CA LEU A 870 -12.55 -12.81 12.31
C LEU A 870 -11.37 -13.34 11.48
N ALA A 871 -11.49 -14.53 10.89
CA ALA A 871 -10.36 -15.17 10.21
C ALA A 871 -9.79 -14.35 9.03
N ILE A 872 -10.62 -13.56 8.34
CA ILE A 872 -10.18 -12.72 7.22
C ILE A 872 -9.46 -11.47 7.71
N TYR A 873 -9.93 -10.86 8.80
CA TYR A 873 -9.55 -9.50 9.14
C TYR A 873 -8.83 -9.33 10.47
N ILE A 874 -8.82 -10.33 11.37
CA ILE A 874 -8.29 -10.34 12.76
C ILE A 874 -7.35 -11.53 12.91
#